data_AF-A0A349WC86-F1
#
_entry.id   AF-A0A349WC86-F1
#
_cell.length_a   1.000
_cell.length_b   1.000
_cell.length_c   1.000
_cell.angle_alpha   90.00
_cell.angle_beta   90.00
_cell.angle_gamma   90.00
#
_symmetry.space_group_name_H-M   'P 1'
#
loop_
_entity.id
_entity.type
_entity.pdbx_description
1 polymer ?
#
loop_
_entity_poly.entity_id
_entity_poly.type
_entity_poly.pdbx_seq_one_letter_code
_entity_poly.pdbx_strand_id
1 'polypeptide(L)'
;MASKPPRPIRHAFASTLKSFKTSSGKTGQFYSLPALARQFPHIRRLPVSIRIVLESVLRNCDGRKVTAEHVRELAHWEPNAERKDEIPFVVSRVVLQDFTGVPLLADLAAMRSTAARLGKNPKKIEPLVPVDLVVDHSIMVDHYGKKNSLDLNMKLEFQRNRERYEFMKWGMQAFDTFGVVPPGFGIVHQVNLEYLARGVHKRKDGVYFPDTLVGTDSHTTMINGIGVVGWGVGGIEAEAAMLGQPVYLLTPDVVGFEMTGQLREGVTATDLVLTVTELLRQHKVVGKFVEFFGEGTRTLALPDRATIANMAPEYGATMGFFPVDEKTLDYFRGTGRTKGEIEAFEAYFKAQGLFGVPMAGEVDYSQVVKLDLGQVTPSLAGPKRPQDRIELGKVSHQFADLFSKPNAQNGFNRPAELLHTRVQIHRRDVVVAGATPDGKPTPAGASRSLAEMESNKPALAIAHAQTSTATLPSQGADPTVGHGDVLIAAITSCTNTSNPSVLLAAGLLAKKAVEAGLKVQPHIKTSLAPGSRIVTEYLTETGLLPYLEKLGFALAGYGCTTCIGNAGDLTPELNEAITSNDLVCAAVLSGNRNFEARIHPNLKANFLASPPLVVAYAIAGTVLKDLMTEPVGKGKGGRDVYLGDIWPTSEEIHALMKFAMKGKAFRENYARVATDPGALWKKIKGVSGTTYTWPASTYIAEPPFFAHFAIEKEAEGAR
;
A
#
# COMPACT_ATOMS: atom_id res chain seq x y z
N MET A 1 19.86 -51.91 -8.68
CA MET A 1 21.03 -51.10 -8.30
C MET A 1 20.52 -49.75 -7.83
N ALA A 2 20.63 -49.46 -6.52
CA ALA A 2 20.26 -48.15 -5.99
C ALA A 2 21.20 -47.10 -6.58
N SER A 3 20.68 -46.15 -7.35
CA SER A 3 21.43 -45.00 -7.82
C SER A 3 22.00 -44.27 -6.61
N LYS A 4 23.33 -44.16 -6.52
CA LYS A 4 23.97 -43.30 -5.53
C LYS A 4 23.32 -41.91 -5.61
N PRO A 5 22.94 -41.28 -4.48
CA PRO A 5 22.45 -39.92 -4.51
C PRO A 5 23.49 -39.04 -5.22
N PRO A 6 23.06 -38.11 -6.09
CA PRO A 6 23.99 -37.22 -6.78
C PRO A 6 24.86 -36.52 -5.73
N ARG A 7 26.18 -36.47 -5.97
CA ARG A 7 27.10 -35.73 -5.08
C ARG A 7 26.56 -34.31 -4.94
N PRO A 8 26.49 -33.75 -3.73
CA PRO A 8 26.05 -32.37 -3.55
C PRO A 8 26.95 -31.45 -4.37
N ILE A 9 26.35 -30.68 -5.28
CA ILE A 9 27.06 -29.70 -6.09
C ILE A 9 27.67 -28.69 -5.12
N ARG A 10 29.00 -28.56 -5.15
CA ARG A 10 29.71 -27.61 -4.30
C ARG A 10 29.38 -26.20 -4.77
N HIS A 11 28.96 -25.33 -3.84
CA HIS A 11 28.63 -23.94 -4.14
C HIS A 11 29.80 -23.24 -4.86
N ALA A 12 29.57 -22.71 -6.07
CA ALA A 12 30.62 -22.16 -6.93
C ALA A 12 31.41 -21.02 -6.27
N PHE A 13 30.75 -20.25 -5.41
CA PHE A 13 31.33 -19.13 -4.66
C PHE A 13 31.49 -19.41 -3.17
N ALA A 14 31.75 -20.66 -2.76
CA ALA A 14 31.85 -21.03 -1.34
C ALA A 14 32.84 -20.17 -0.51
N SER A 15 33.86 -19.60 -1.16
CA SER A 15 34.85 -18.70 -0.52
C SER A 15 34.26 -17.35 -0.06
N THR A 16 33.07 -16.99 -0.52
CA THR A 16 32.35 -15.76 -0.14
C THR A 16 31.54 -15.91 1.15
N LEU A 17 31.36 -17.13 1.66
CA LEU A 17 30.77 -17.35 2.98
C LEU A 17 31.74 -16.80 4.04
N LYS A 18 31.33 -15.74 4.73
CA LYS A 18 32.11 -15.04 5.76
C LYS A 18 31.30 -14.93 7.04
N SER A 19 31.99 -14.57 8.11
CA SER A 19 31.38 -14.27 9.40
C SER A 19 31.34 -12.78 9.65
N PHE A 20 30.30 -12.30 10.31
CA PHE A 20 30.20 -10.97 10.88
C PHE A 20 29.93 -11.06 12.39
N LYS A 21 30.16 -9.97 13.11
CA LYS A 21 29.95 -9.88 14.57
C LYS A 21 29.00 -8.73 14.89
N THR A 22 28.03 -8.98 15.76
CA THR A 22 27.20 -7.93 16.36
C THR A 22 27.99 -7.16 17.42
N SER A 23 27.49 -5.98 17.81
CA SER A 23 28.07 -5.19 18.91
C SER A 23 28.12 -5.94 20.25
N SER A 24 27.15 -6.85 20.48
CA SER A 24 27.10 -7.76 21.63
C SER A 24 28.03 -8.98 21.51
N GLY A 25 28.81 -9.11 20.43
CA GLY A 25 29.78 -10.19 20.23
C GLY A 25 29.19 -11.49 19.64
N LYS A 26 27.89 -11.52 19.29
CA LYS A 26 27.29 -12.68 18.61
C LYS A 26 27.80 -12.75 17.17
N THR A 27 28.10 -13.96 16.72
CA THR A 27 28.58 -14.21 15.34
C THR A 27 27.45 -14.74 14.45
N GLY A 28 27.41 -14.26 13.21
CA GLY A 28 26.56 -14.80 12.15
C GLY A 28 27.38 -15.08 10.89
N GLN A 29 26.89 -15.96 10.02
CA GLN A 29 27.48 -16.20 8.69
C GLN A 29 26.66 -15.49 7.61
N PHE A 30 27.28 -15.11 6.50
CA PHE A 30 26.62 -14.49 5.36
C PHE A 30 27.44 -14.69 4.08
N TYR A 31 26.77 -14.63 2.93
CA TYR A 31 27.45 -14.56 1.64
C TYR A 31 27.87 -13.11 1.37
N SER A 32 29.17 -12.85 1.47
CA SER A 32 29.74 -11.51 1.49
C SER A 32 29.94 -10.94 0.09
N LEU A 33 29.19 -9.89 -0.25
CA LEU A 33 29.41 -9.09 -1.45
C LEU A 33 30.80 -8.43 -1.47
N PRO A 34 31.34 -7.89 -0.35
CA PRO A 34 32.73 -7.43 -0.32
C PRO A 34 33.76 -8.52 -0.66
N ALA A 35 33.51 -9.78 -0.29
CA ALA A 35 34.37 -10.89 -0.68
C ALA A 35 34.22 -11.24 -2.17
N LEU A 36 32.99 -11.23 -2.69
CA LEU A 36 32.72 -11.41 -4.13
C LEU A 36 33.37 -10.28 -4.97
N ALA A 37 33.35 -9.05 -4.46
CA ALA A 37 33.93 -7.87 -5.11
C ALA A 37 35.46 -7.92 -5.25
N ARG A 38 36.15 -8.91 -4.65
CA ARG A 38 37.58 -9.16 -4.94
C ARG A 38 37.78 -9.79 -6.31
N GLN A 39 36.78 -10.51 -6.81
CA GLN A 39 36.74 -11.08 -8.15
C GLN A 39 36.04 -10.13 -9.14
N PHE A 40 35.02 -9.42 -8.67
CA PHE A 40 34.23 -8.47 -9.48
C PHE A 40 34.25 -7.07 -8.85
N PRO A 41 35.32 -6.27 -9.02
CA PRO A 41 35.48 -4.98 -8.34
C PRO A 41 34.35 -3.97 -8.56
N HIS A 42 33.66 -4.05 -9.71
CA HIS A 42 32.56 -3.16 -10.06
C HIS A 42 31.35 -3.27 -9.12
N ILE A 43 31.19 -4.38 -8.40
CA ILE A 43 30.11 -4.58 -7.40
C ILE A 43 29.99 -3.39 -6.44
N ARG A 44 31.10 -2.72 -6.10
CA ARG A 44 31.12 -1.58 -5.18
C ARG A 44 30.35 -0.35 -5.69
N ARG A 45 30.24 -0.21 -7.01
CA ARG A 45 29.56 0.91 -7.68
C ARG A 45 28.16 0.56 -8.17
N LEU A 46 27.73 -0.70 -8.03
CA LEU A 46 26.37 -1.10 -8.37
C LEU A 46 25.34 -0.35 -7.49
N PRO A 47 24.14 -0.09 -8.02
CA PRO A 47 23.01 0.34 -7.21
C PRO A 47 22.78 -0.58 -6.00
N VAL A 48 22.41 -0.01 -4.86
CA VAL A 48 22.21 -0.77 -3.61
C VAL A 48 21.12 -1.83 -3.80
N SER A 49 20.07 -1.48 -4.52
CA SER A 49 19.01 -2.39 -4.97
C SER A 49 19.54 -3.61 -5.74
N ILE A 50 20.41 -3.40 -6.74
CA ILE A 50 21.05 -4.47 -7.52
C ILE A 50 21.97 -5.32 -6.64
N ARG A 51 22.68 -4.71 -5.69
CA ARG A 51 23.52 -5.45 -4.72
C ARG A 51 22.69 -6.39 -3.85
N ILE A 52 21.49 -5.99 -3.42
CA ILE A 52 20.58 -6.86 -2.66
C ILE A 52 20.05 -8.02 -3.53
N VAL A 53 19.71 -7.75 -4.80
CA VAL A 53 19.33 -8.82 -5.74
C VAL A 53 20.51 -9.79 -5.94
N LEU A 54 21.72 -9.27 -6.13
CA LEU A 54 22.95 -10.04 -6.27
C LEU A 54 23.26 -10.90 -5.04
N GLU A 55 22.97 -10.42 -3.82
CA GLU A 55 23.08 -11.23 -2.60
C GLU A 55 22.18 -12.46 -2.68
N SER A 56 20.93 -12.31 -3.14
CA SER A 56 20.01 -13.42 -3.27
C SER A 56 20.48 -14.42 -4.33
N VAL A 57 20.90 -13.94 -5.49
CA VAL A 57 21.44 -14.80 -6.57
C VAL A 57 22.69 -15.54 -6.08
N LEU A 58 23.62 -14.84 -5.42
CA LEU A 58 24.83 -15.43 -4.86
C LEU A 58 24.52 -16.53 -3.83
N ARG A 59 23.66 -16.23 -2.85
CA ARG A 59 23.35 -17.15 -1.74
C ARG A 59 22.58 -18.40 -2.19
N ASN A 60 21.80 -18.28 -3.27
CA ASN A 60 20.97 -19.37 -3.79
C ASN A 60 21.60 -20.08 -5.00
N CYS A 61 22.88 -19.83 -5.32
CA CYS A 61 23.61 -20.49 -6.40
C CYS A 61 23.72 -22.02 -6.17
N ASP A 62 22.74 -22.76 -6.67
CA ASP A 62 22.57 -24.21 -6.53
C ASP A 62 23.09 -25.00 -7.73
N GLY A 63 23.49 -24.31 -8.80
CA GLY A 63 23.95 -24.92 -10.06
C GLY A 63 22.83 -25.51 -10.91
N ARG A 64 21.56 -25.25 -10.56
CA ARG A 64 20.38 -25.74 -11.27
C ARG A 64 19.42 -24.61 -11.62
N LYS A 65 18.73 -24.05 -10.62
CA LYS A 65 17.82 -22.90 -10.79
C LYS A 65 18.61 -21.60 -10.85
N VAL A 66 19.65 -21.51 -10.03
CA VAL A 66 20.56 -20.37 -10.00
C VAL A 66 21.97 -20.88 -10.29
N THR A 67 22.47 -20.54 -11.47
CA THR A 67 23.78 -20.98 -11.94
C THR A 67 24.87 -20.00 -11.48
N ALA A 68 26.13 -20.42 -11.61
CA ALA A 68 27.25 -19.51 -11.38
C ALA A 68 27.28 -18.37 -12.41
N GLU A 69 26.69 -18.57 -13.59
CA GLU A 69 26.65 -17.56 -14.64
C GLU A 69 25.73 -16.40 -14.28
N HIS A 70 24.55 -16.68 -13.73
CA HIS A 70 23.64 -15.63 -13.24
C HIS A 70 24.31 -14.71 -12.20
N VAL A 71 25.20 -15.26 -11.36
CA VAL A 71 25.98 -14.45 -10.40
C VAL A 71 26.99 -13.54 -11.13
N ARG A 72 27.67 -14.05 -12.16
CA ARG A 72 28.66 -13.28 -12.93
C ARG A 72 27.99 -12.19 -13.76
N GLU A 73 26.93 -12.53 -14.49
CA GLU A 73 26.16 -11.59 -15.29
C GLU A 73 25.68 -10.41 -14.46
N LEU A 74 25.05 -10.67 -13.31
CA LEU A 74 24.57 -9.60 -12.44
C LEU A 74 25.70 -8.83 -11.74
N ALA A 75 26.82 -9.47 -11.42
CA ALA A 75 28.02 -8.80 -10.90
C ALA A 75 28.68 -7.88 -11.94
N HIS A 76 28.43 -8.13 -13.23
CA HIS A 76 28.85 -7.32 -14.38
C HIS A 76 27.75 -6.37 -14.88
N TRP A 77 26.68 -6.14 -14.10
CA TRP A 77 25.65 -5.16 -14.48
C TRP A 77 26.28 -3.81 -14.83
N GLU A 78 25.85 -3.23 -15.95
CA GLU A 78 26.27 -1.91 -16.40
C GLU A 78 25.05 -0.99 -16.61
N PRO A 79 25.15 0.31 -16.28
CA PRO A 79 24.05 1.27 -16.34
C PRO A 79 23.31 1.35 -17.69
N ASN A 80 24.03 1.26 -18.80
CA ASN A 80 23.49 1.48 -20.14
C ASN A 80 23.67 0.27 -21.08
N ALA A 81 23.94 -0.90 -20.52
CA ALA A 81 23.99 -2.13 -21.30
C ALA A 81 22.59 -2.56 -21.76
N GLU A 82 22.54 -3.26 -22.88
CA GLU A 82 21.30 -3.81 -23.43
C GLU A 82 20.71 -4.85 -22.47
N ARG A 83 19.41 -4.77 -22.18
CA ARG A 83 18.73 -5.71 -21.28
C ARG A 83 18.23 -6.92 -22.06
N LYS A 84 19.01 -8.00 -22.06
CA LYS A 84 18.66 -9.29 -22.70
C LYS A 84 18.40 -10.40 -21.70
N ASP A 85 19.12 -10.36 -20.58
CA ASP A 85 19.19 -11.46 -19.65
C ASP A 85 18.19 -11.31 -18.50
N GLU A 86 17.58 -12.43 -18.12
CA GLU A 86 16.69 -12.54 -16.97
C GLU A 86 17.46 -12.97 -15.72
N ILE A 87 17.09 -12.40 -14.58
CA ILE A 87 17.71 -12.70 -13.29
C ILE A 87 16.78 -13.62 -12.50
N PRO A 88 17.25 -14.76 -11.97
CA PRO A 88 16.47 -15.57 -11.05
C PRO A 88 16.53 -14.98 -9.63
N PHE A 89 15.49 -14.25 -9.23
CA PHE A 89 15.41 -13.64 -7.91
C PHE A 89 14.64 -14.53 -6.92
N VAL A 90 15.34 -15.10 -5.94
CA VAL A 90 14.72 -15.90 -4.88
C VAL A 90 14.39 -15.00 -3.69
N VAL A 91 13.11 -14.78 -3.43
CA VAL A 91 12.65 -13.92 -2.33
C VAL A 91 12.73 -14.61 -0.97
N SER A 92 12.78 -13.82 0.11
CA SER A 92 12.79 -14.35 1.48
C SER A 92 11.42 -14.72 2.03
N ARG A 93 10.34 -14.09 1.51
CA ARG A 93 8.94 -14.29 1.93
C ARG A 93 7.96 -13.75 0.89
N VAL A 94 6.68 -14.05 1.06
CA VAL A 94 5.58 -13.52 0.25
C VAL A 94 4.52 -12.88 1.16
N VAL A 95 3.92 -11.79 0.71
CA VAL A 95 2.81 -11.12 1.42
C VAL A 95 1.58 -11.06 0.52
N LEU A 96 0.43 -11.38 1.10
CA LEU A 96 -0.86 -11.41 0.41
C LEU A 96 -1.85 -10.47 1.10
N GLN A 97 -2.86 -10.09 0.35
CA GLN A 97 -4.08 -9.45 0.83
C GLN A 97 -5.30 -10.31 0.43
N ASP A 98 -6.47 -10.13 1.02
CA ASP A 98 -7.57 -11.09 0.89
C ASP A 98 -8.26 -11.17 -0.49
N PHE A 99 -8.23 -10.13 -1.33
CA PHE A 99 -8.77 -10.18 -2.69
C PHE A 99 -7.97 -11.11 -3.61
N THR A 100 -6.64 -11.04 -3.57
CA THR A 100 -5.77 -11.88 -4.42
C THR A 100 -5.23 -13.10 -3.69
N GLY A 101 -5.22 -13.09 -2.36
CA GLY A 101 -4.77 -14.20 -1.54
C GLY A 101 -5.79 -15.35 -1.47
N VAL A 102 -7.09 -15.05 -1.54
CA VAL A 102 -8.14 -16.09 -1.66
C VAL A 102 -7.99 -16.92 -2.93
N PRO A 103 -7.89 -16.34 -4.16
CA PRO A 103 -7.70 -17.15 -5.35
C PRO A 103 -6.36 -17.92 -5.32
N LEU A 104 -5.27 -17.31 -4.83
CA LEU A 104 -4.00 -18.03 -4.67
C LEU A 104 -4.13 -19.23 -3.71
N LEU A 105 -4.83 -19.06 -2.58
CA LEU A 105 -5.11 -20.17 -1.67
C LEU A 105 -5.97 -21.25 -2.33
N ALA A 106 -6.89 -20.88 -3.24
CA ALA A 106 -7.66 -21.81 -4.05
C ALA A 106 -6.79 -22.60 -5.04
N ASP A 107 -5.77 -21.98 -5.63
CA ASP A 107 -4.80 -22.66 -6.51
C ASP A 107 -4.03 -23.74 -5.73
N LEU A 108 -3.49 -23.39 -4.56
CA LEU A 108 -2.82 -24.36 -3.67
C LEU A 108 -3.77 -25.48 -3.21
N ALA A 109 -5.03 -25.14 -2.91
CA ALA A 109 -6.05 -26.12 -2.55
C ALA A 109 -6.33 -27.10 -3.70
N ALA A 110 -6.41 -26.59 -4.93
CA ALA A 110 -6.64 -27.39 -6.14
C ALA A 110 -5.44 -28.28 -6.47
N MET A 111 -4.22 -27.79 -6.26
CA MET A 111 -3.00 -28.60 -6.35
C MET A 111 -3.02 -29.75 -5.33
N ARG A 112 -3.47 -29.49 -4.09
CA ARG A 112 -3.65 -30.54 -3.07
C ARG A 112 -4.74 -31.54 -3.42
N SER A 113 -5.88 -31.10 -3.94
CA SER A 113 -6.93 -31.99 -4.46
C SER A 113 -6.40 -32.86 -5.60
N THR A 114 -5.61 -32.30 -6.50
CA THR A 114 -4.98 -33.03 -7.62
C THR A 114 -3.97 -34.06 -7.12
N ALA A 115 -3.10 -33.68 -6.17
CA ALA A 115 -2.18 -34.62 -5.55
C ALA A 115 -2.92 -35.81 -4.92
N ALA A 116 -4.04 -35.56 -4.21
CA ALA A 116 -4.88 -36.60 -3.65
C ALA A 116 -5.51 -37.51 -4.73
N ARG A 117 -6.07 -36.93 -5.80
CA ARG A 117 -6.63 -37.69 -6.94
C ARG A 117 -5.59 -38.60 -7.59
N LEU A 118 -4.33 -38.18 -7.64
CA LEU A 118 -3.21 -38.96 -8.18
C LEU A 118 -2.56 -39.92 -7.16
N GLY A 119 -3.15 -40.09 -5.97
CA GLY A 119 -2.60 -40.95 -4.91
C GLY A 119 -1.28 -40.46 -4.32
N LYS A 120 -0.94 -39.18 -4.49
CA LYS A 120 0.23 -38.53 -3.88
C LYS A 120 -0.16 -37.87 -2.56
N ASN A 121 0.83 -37.64 -1.69
CA ASN A 121 0.61 -36.94 -0.43
C ASN A 121 0.34 -35.44 -0.67
N PRO A 122 -0.86 -34.90 -0.36
CA PRO A 122 -1.18 -33.49 -0.56
C PRO A 122 -0.29 -32.53 0.25
N LYS A 123 0.22 -32.96 1.41
CA LYS A 123 1.11 -32.14 2.26
C LYS A 123 2.46 -31.83 1.61
N LYS A 124 2.80 -32.43 0.46
CA LYS A 124 3.97 -32.02 -0.33
C LYS A 124 3.78 -30.67 -1.00
N ILE A 125 2.54 -30.22 -1.21
CA ILE A 125 2.23 -28.87 -1.66
C ILE A 125 2.17 -27.98 -0.42
N GLU A 126 3.27 -27.29 -0.16
CA GLU A 126 3.48 -26.40 0.99
C GLU A 126 4.37 -25.24 0.55
N PRO A 127 4.07 -23.99 0.95
CA PRO A 127 4.99 -22.89 0.73
C PRO A 127 6.36 -23.13 1.39
N LEU A 128 7.44 -22.87 0.64
CA LEU A 128 8.83 -23.03 1.04
C LEU A 128 9.42 -21.75 1.64
N VAL A 129 8.72 -20.64 1.52
CA VAL A 129 9.02 -19.35 2.17
C VAL A 129 7.83 -18.93 3.03
N PRO A 130 8.03 -18.13 4.09
CA PRO A 130 6.92 -17.61 4.90
C PRO A 130 5.91 -16.83 4.05
N VAL A 131 4.62 -17.02 4.34
CA VAL A 131 3.52 -16.35 3.65
C VAL A 131 2.61 -15.71 4.69
N ASP A 132 2.45 -14.39 4.60
CA ASP A 132 1.56 -13.64 5.47
C ASP A 132 0.43 -13.01 4.65
N LEU A 133 -0.82 -13.42 4.90
CA LEU A 133 -2.01 -12.81 4.33
C LEU A 133 -2.62 -11.81 5.33
N VAL A 134 -2.93 -10.60 4.88
CA VAL A 134 -3.66 -9.59 5.69
C VAL A 134 -5.05 -9.38 5.11
N VAL A 135 -6.09 -9.43 5.96
CA VAL A 135 -7.48 -9.19 5.52
C VAL A 135 -7.83 -7.71 5.71
N ASP A 136 -7.90 -6.97 4.60
CA ASP A 136 -8.02 -5.51 4.59
C ASP A 136 -8.83 -4.93 3.40
N HIS A 137 -9.10 -5.71 2.35
CA HIS A 137 -9.86 -5.32 1.17
C HIS A 137 -11.36 -5.59 1.27
N SER A 138 -11.81 -6.23 2.35
CA SER A 138 -13.21 -6.64 2.52
C SER A 138 -14.11 -5.62 3.22
N ILE A 139 -13.55 -4.77 4.08
CA ILE A 139 -14.33 -3.77 4.83
C ILE A 139 -14.72 -2.60 3.93
N MET A 140 -15.96 -2.12 4.11
CA MET A 140 -16.53 -0.99 3.38
C MET A 140 -17.03 0.10 4.34
N VAL A 141 -17.09 1.34 3.86
CA VAL A 141 -17.61 2.49 4.62
C VAL A 141 -19.13 2.62 4.40
N ASP A 142 -19.89 1.61 4.83
CA ASP A 142 -21.35 1.65 4.81
C ASP A 142 -21.89 2.70 5.80
N HIS A 143 -21.31 2.72 7.00
CA HIS A 143 -21.57 3.71 8.05
C HIS A 143 -20.36 4.61 8.27
N TYR A 144 -20.62 5.89 8.51
CA TYR A 144 -19.59 6.95 8.63
C TYR A 144 -20.04 8.06 9.58
N GLY A 145 -19.14 8.99 9.93
CA GLY A 145 -19.47 10.18 10.72
C GLY A 145 -19.84 9.95 12.19
N LYS A 146 -19.93 8.70 12.67
CA LYS A 146 -20.43 8.35 14.00
C LYS A 146 -19.49 7.40 14.73
N LYS A 147 -19.49 7.45 16.07
CA LYS A 147 -18.62 6.63 16.93
C LYS A 147 -18.80 5.13 16.78
N ASN A 148 -19.99 4.67 16.40
CA ASN A 148 -20.30 3.25 16.22
C ASN A 148 -20.09 2.76 14.77
N SER A 149 -19.59 3.60 13.86
CA SER A 149 -19.40 3.24 12.45
C SER A 149 -18.50 2.00 12.26
N LEU A 150 -17.37 1.92 12.97
CA LEU A 150 -16.49 0.74 12.94
C LEU A 150 -17.24 -0.57 13.26
N ASP A 151 -17.98 -0.61 14.38
CA ASP A 151 -18.67 -1.83 14.80
C ASP A 151 -19.72 -2.27 13.77
N LEU A 152 -20.49 -1.33 13.21
CA LEU A 152 -21.48 -1.61 12.19
C LEU A 152 -20.84 -2.11 10.88
N ASN A 153 -19.77 -1.47 10.42
CA ASN A 153 -19.06 -1.86 9.21
C ASN A 153 -18.40 -3.25 9.36
N MET A 154 -17.79 -3.54 10.52
CA MET A 154 -17.22 -4.86 10.81
C MET A 154 -18.30 -5.95 10.84
N LYS A 155 -19.49 -5.68 11.38
CA LYS A 155 -20.60 -6.65 11.36
C LYS A 155 -21.03 -6.98 9.93
N LEU A 156 -21.17 -5.96 9.08
CA LEU A 156 -21.50 -6.14 7.66
C LEU A 156 -20.40 -6.88 6.91
N GLU A 157 -19.13 -6.54 7.15
CA GLU A 157 -17.97 -7.22 6.58
C GLU A 157 -18.01 -8.73 6.86
N PHE A 158 -18.20 -9.12 8.13
CA PHE A 158 -18.25 -10.53 8.53
C PHE A 158 -19.50 -11.26 8.02
N GLN A 159 -20.61 -10.54 7.85
CA GLN A 159 -21.82 -11.10 7.23
C GLN A 159 -21.60 -11.38 5.74
N ARG A 160 -21.03 -10.42 4.99
CA ARG A 160 -20.84 -10.49 3.54
C ARG A 160 -19.73 -11.47 3.14
N ASN A 161 -18.66 -11.56 3.92
CA ASN A 161 -17.45 -12.30 3.57
C ASN A 161 -17.26 -13.61 4.34
N ARG A 162 -18.32 -14.11 4.99
CA ARG A 162 -18.27 -15.28 5.87
C ARG A 162 -17.58 -16.48 5.21
N GLU A 163 -17.98 -16.83 3.99
CA GLU A 163 -17.47 -18.01 3.28
C GLU A 163 -15.97 -17.89 2.94
N ARG A 164 -15.53 -16.71 2.47
CA ARG A 164 -14.11 -16.42 2.24
C ARG A 164 -13.29 -16.56 3.52
N TYR A 165 -13.86 -16.19 4.68
CA TYR A 165 -13.19 -16.28 5.98
C TYR A 165 -13.13 -17.72 6.49
N GLU A 166 -14.18 -18.52 6.25
CA GLU A 166 -14.18 -19.96 6.52
C GLU A 166 -13.11 -20.68 5.67
N PHE A 167 -12.95 -20.29 4.40
CA PHE A 167 -11.90 -20.81 3.51
C PHE A 167 -10.49 -20.43 3.99
N MET A 168 -10.26 -19.17 4.37
CA MET A 168 -8.96 -18.76 4.92
C MET A 168 -8.61 -19.47 6.22
N LYS A 169 -9.60 -19.73 7.10
CA LYS A 169 -9.38 -20.53 8.32
C LYS A 169 -8.96 -21.97 8.01
N TRP A 170 -9.53 -22.57 6.97
CA TRP A 170 -9.04 -23.87 6.48
C TRP A 170 -7.57 -23.75 6.05
N GLY A 171 -7.20 -22.71 5.28
CA GLY A 171 -5.81 -22.47 4.86
C GLY A 171 -4.83 -22.39 6.04
N MET A 172 -5.17 -21.63 7.08
CA MET A 172 -4.36 -21.53 8.31
C MET A 172 -4.16 -22.88 9.03
N GLN A 173 -5.12 -23.79 8.91
CA GLN A 173 -5.01 -25.13 9.49
C GLN A 173 -4.24 -26.07 8.55
N ALA A 174 -4.43 -25.92 7.25
CA ALA A 174 -3.94 -26.85 6.24
C ALA A 174 -2.45 -26.65 5.92
N PHE A 175 -1.92 -25.43 6.04
CA PHE A 175 -0.53 -25.08 5.71
C PHE A 175 0.22 -24.58 6.94
N ASP A 176 1.44 -25.09 7.16
CA ASP A 176 2.24 -24.75 8.34
C ASP A 176 2.87 -23.35 8.22
N THR A 177 3.12 -22.89 6.99
CA THR A 177 3.84 -21.64 6.67
C THR A 177 2.93 -20.47 6.31
N PHE A 178 1.61 -20.67 6.37
CA PHE A 178 0.60 -19.71 5.97
C PHE A 178 -0.01 -18.98 7.18
N GLY A 179 0.40 -17.74 7.39
CA GLY A 179 -0.14 -16.84 8.41
C GLY A 179 -1.29 -16.00 7.89
N VAL A 180 -2.26 -15.70 8.75
CA VAL A 180 -3.33 -14.73 8.45
C VAL A 180 -3.40 -13.69 9.57
N VAL A 181 -3.34 -12.42 9.19
CA VAL A 181 -3.71 -11.28 10.04
C VAL A 181 -5.22 -11.03 9.83
N PRO A 182 -6.06 -11.28 10.86
CA PRO A 182 -7.51 -11.21 10.71
C PRO A 182 -8.04 -9.79 10.41
N PRO A 183 -9.32 -9.68 9.99
CA PRO A 183 -9.99 -8.40 9.79
C PRO A 183 -9.86 -7.44 10.98
N GLY A 184 -9.72 -6.15 10.68
CA GLY A 184 -9.77 -5.09 11.68
C GLY A 184 -8.46 -4.85 12.43
N PHE A 185 -7.32 -5.38 11.96
CA PHE A 185 -5.99 -5.09 12.51
C PHE A 185 -5.25 -3.99 11.75
N GLY A 186 -5.45 -3.89 10.43
CA GLY A 186 -4.76 -2.91 9.61
C GLY A 186 -4.75 -3.27 8.12
N ILE A 187 -4.03 -2.47 7.35
CA ILE A 187 -3.79 -2.63 5.91
C ILE A 187 -2.46 -3.33 5.70
N VAL A 188 -2.40 -4.23 4.71
CA VAL A 188 -1.29 -5.15 4.42
C VAL A 188 0.07 -4.46 4.46
N HIS A 189 0.23 -3.29 3.83
CA HIS A 189 1.52 -2.61 3.73
C HIS A 189 1.94 -1.92 5.02
N GLN A 190 0.99 -1.37 5.78
CA GLN A 190 1.28 -0.77 7.08
C GLN A 190 1.59 -1.86 8.11
N VAL A 191 0.83 -2.96 8.12
CA VAL A 191 1.13 -4.14 8.95
C VAL A 191 2.48 -4.75 8.56
N ASN A 192 2.81 -4.79 7.27
CA ASN A 192 4.11 -5.25 6.80
C ASN A 192 5.26 -4.38 7.36
N LEU A 193 5.14 -3.07 7.23
CA LEU A 193 6.13 -2.10 7.70
C LEU A 193 6.29 -2.14 9.24
N GLU A 194 5.18 -2.20 9.97
CA GLU A 194 5.15 -2.11 11.44
C GLU A 194 5.45 -3.44 12.15
N TYR A 195 5.19 -4.59 11.51
CA TYR A 195 5.20 -5.88 12.19
C TYR A 195 5.87 -7.03 11.42
N LEU A 196 5.48 -7.28 10.16
CA LEU A 196 5.91 -8.48 9.44
C LEU A 196 7.38 -8.41 9.01
N ALA A 197 7.84 -7.22 8.58
CA ALA A 197 9.21 -7.04 8.12
C ALA A 197 10.23 -7.20 9.26
N ARG A 198 11.23 -8.04 9.00
CA ARG A 198 12.34 -8.36 9.92
C ARG A 198 13.65 -7.66 9.55
N GLY A 199 13.77 -7.20 8.30
CA GLY A 199 14.97 -6.55 7.78
C GLY A 199 16.12 -7.51 7.46
N VAL A 200 16.46 -8.43 8.37
CA VAL A 200 17.42 -9.52 8.12
C VAL A 200 16.85 -10.82 8.71
N HIS A 201 16.90 -11.88 7.90
CA HIS A 201 16.48 -13.24 8.28
C HIS A 201 17.68 -14.09 8.64
N LYS A 202 17.44 -15.15 9.43
CA LYS A 202 18.45 -16.15 9.79
C LYS A 202 17.93 -17.55 9.44
N ARG A 203 18.65 -18.27 8.58
CA ARG A 203 18.36 -19.69 8.29
C ARG A 203 18.82 -20.60 9.44
N LYS A 204 18.31 -21.83 9.45
CA LYS A 204 18.68 -22.87 10.42
C LYS A 204 20.18 -23.23 10.37
N ASP A 205 20.83 -23.06 9.22
CA ASP A 205 22.28 -23.25 9.02
C ASP A 205 23.15 -22.10 9.57
N GLY A 206 22.53 -21.05 10.15
CA GLY A 206 23.23 -19.90 10.73
C GLY A 206 23.55 -18.78 9.74
N VAL A 207 23.14 -18.91 8.46
CA VAL A 207 23.33 -17.88 7.43
C VAL A 207 22.27 -16.79 7.56
N TYR A 208 22.72 -15.54 7.60
CA TYR A 208 21.91 -14.33 7.60
C TYR A 208 21.81 -13.76 6.19
N PHE A 209 20.67 -13.14 5.88
CA PHE A 209 20.36 -12.60 4.56
C PHE A 209 19.28 -11.52 4.65
N PRO A 210 19.21 -10.57 3.69
CA PRO A 210 18.32 -9.43 3.79
C PRO A 210 16.87 -9.87 3.55
N ASP A 211 15.96 -9.15 4.18
CA ASP A 211 14.53 -9.26 3.89
C ASP A 211 14.27 -8.79 2.45
N THR A 212 13.55 -9.61 1.70
CA THR A 212 13.14 -9.42 0.31
C THR A 212 11.80 -10.11 0.08
N LEU A 213 10.90 -9.49 -0.69
CA LEU A 213 9.59 -10.11 -0.94
C LEU A 213 9.01 -9.75 -2.29
N VAL A 214 8.06 -10.58 -2.71
CA VAL A 214 7.00 -10.15 -3.62
C VAL A 214 5.68 -10.17 -2.86
N GLY A 215 4.72 -9.37 -3.31
CA GLY A 215 3.37 -9.44 -2.80
C GLY A 215 2.34 -9.37 -3.92
N THR A 216 1.15 -9.89 -3.68
CA THR A 216 0.04 -9.83 -4.65
C THR A 216 -0.72 -8.51 -4.57
N ASP A 217 0.00 -7.42 -4.36
CA ASP A 217 -0.51 -6.05 -4.33
C ASP A 217 0.54 -5.12 -4.92
N SER A 218 0.12 -4.21 -5.80
CA SER A 218 1.03 -3.30 -6.51
C SER A 218 1.86 -2.42 -5.56
N HIS A 219 1.31 -2.02 -4.42
CA HIS A 219 1.94 -1.11 -3.46
C HIS A 219 2.79 -1.84 -2.42
N THR A 220 3.10 -3.13 -2.60
CA THR A 220 4.11 -3.85 -1.81
C THR A 220 5.44 -3.09 -1.79
N THR A 221 5.70 -2.26 -2.81
CA THR A 221 6.83 -1.32 -2.90
C THR A 221 6.94 -0.35 -1.72
N MET A 222 5.86 -0.12 -0.95
CA MET A 222 5.92 0.69 0.27
C MET A 222 7.01 0.22 1.25
N ILE A 223 7.30 -1.09 1.26
CA ILE A 223 8.34 -1.67 2.11
C ILE A 223 9.76 -1.25 1.71
N ASN A 224 9.95 -0.73 0.49
CA ASN A 224 11.28 -0.32 0.03
C ASN A 224 11.81 0.90 0.80
N GLY A 225 10.93 1.64 1.51
CA GLY A 225 11.33 2.72 2.41
C GLY A 225 12.29 2.27 3.53
N ILE A 226 12.21 0.99 3.95
CA ILE A 226 13.10 0.40 4.99
C ILE A 226 14.27 -0.41 4.40
N GLY A 227 14.58 -0.24 3.11
CA GLY A 227 15.69 -0.93 2.45
C GLY A 227 15.43 -2.40 2.13
N VAL A 228 14.16 -2.79 2.06
CA VAL A 228 13.73 -4.12 1.60
C VAL A 228 13.46 -4.08 0.11
N VAL A 229 14.12 -4.92 -0.68
CA VAL A 229 13.81 -5.08 -2.11
C VAL A 229 12.53 -5.90 -2.24
N GLY A 230 11.49 -5.31 -2.84
CA GLY A 230 10.24 -6.01 -3.10
C GLY A 230 9.20 -5.19 -3.84
N TRP A 231 8.29 -5.87 -4.53
CA TRP A 231 7.31 -5.26 -5.42
C TRP A 231 6.06 -6.14 -5.61
N GLY A 232 5.06 -5.57 -6.27
CA GLY A 232 3.81 -6.25 -6.59
C GLY A 232 3.88 -7.15 -7.82
N VAL A 233 3.43 -8.40 -7.69
CA VAL A 233 3.34 -9.41 -8.76
C VAL A 233 1.93 -9.98 -8.88
N GLY A 234 1.67 -10.77 -9.92
CA GLY A 234 0.42 -11.52 -10.06
C GLY A 234 0.37 -12.72 -9.12
N GLY A 235 -0.81 -13.35 -9.03
CA GLY A 235 -1.01 -14.53 -8.17
C GLY A 235 -0.10 -15.70 -8.54
N ILE A 236 0.11 -15.94 -9.84
CA ILE A 236 0.92 -17.06 -10.36
C ILE A 236 2.40 -16.87 -10.02
N GLU A 237 2.95 -15.66 -10.18
CA GLU A 237 4.35 -15.41 -9.82
C GLU A 237 4.57 -15.51 -8.30
N ALA A 238 3.60 -15.03 -7.50
CA ALA A 238 3.63 -15.19 -6.05
C ALA A 238 3.56 -16.67 -5.65
N GLU A 239 2.70 -17.46 -6.29
CA GLU A 239 2.60 -18.90 -6.06
C GLU A 239 3.90 -19.64 -6.43
N ALA A 240 4.51 -19.30 -7.57
CA ALA A 240 5.80 -19.85 -7.97
C ALA A 240 6.90 -19.53 -6.95
N ALA A 241 6.95 -18.28 -6.46
CA ALA A 241 7.85 -17.87 -5.39
C ALA A 241 7.60 -18.65 -4.09
N MET A 242 6.32 -18.82 -3.72
CA MET A 242 5.92 -19.63 -2.56
C MET A 242 6.40 -21.07 -2.68
N LEU A 243 6.37 -21.68 -3.87
CA LEU A 243 6.85 -23.04 -4.12
C LEU A 243 8.37 -23.13 -4.37
N GLY A 244 9.11 -22.07 -4.07
CA GLY A 244 10.58 -22.01 -4.14
C GLY A 244 11.15 -21.97 -5.55
N GLN A 245 10.37 -21.50 -6.52
CA GLN A 245 10.90 -21.06 -7.81
C GLN A 245 11.42 -19.62 -7.70
N PRO A 246 12.53 -19.28 -8.37
CA PRO A 246 12.92 -17.89 -8.53
C PRO A 246 11.85 -17.11 -9.29
N VAL A 247 11.64 -15.85 -8.91
CA VAL A 247 10.93 -14.88 -9.73
C VAL A 247 11.91 -14.40 -10.79
N TYR A 248 11.61 -14.68 -12.06
CA TYR A 248 12.42 -14.20 -13.17
C TYR A 248 11.97 -12.79 -13.54
N LEU A 249 12.95 -11.89 -13.67
CA LEU A 249 12.74 -10.55 -14.18
C LEU A 249 13.86 -10.20 -15.15
N LEU A 250 13.51 -9.51 -16.23
CA LEU A 250 14.51 -8.87 -17.07
C LEU A 250 15.39 -7.96 -16.21
N THR A 251 16.71 -8.03 -16.41
CA THR A 251 17.67 -7.20 -15.68
C THR A 251 17.25 -5.72 -15.74
N PRO A 252 16.94 -5.06 -14.61
CA PRO A 252 16.36 -3.74 -14.65
C PRO A 252 17.44 -2.65 -14.85
N ASP A 253 17.06 -1.61 -15.59
CA ASP A 253 17.70 -0.29 -15.44
C ASP A 253 17.44 0.25 -14.03
N VAL A 254 18.37 1.06 -13.52
CA VAL A 254 18.18 1.77 -12.25
C VAL A 254 18.31 3.27 -12.44
N VAL A 255 17.23 3.99 -12.14
CA VAL A 255 17.20 5.45 -12.13
C VAL A 255 17.56 5.94 -10.73
N GLY A 256 18.68 6.66 -10.61
CA GLY A 256 19.04 7.36 -9.39
C GLY A 256 18.19 8.62 -9.24
N PHE A 257 17.49 8.77 -8.12
CA PHE A 257 16.75 9.99 -7.80
C PHE A 257 17.49 10.75 -6.69
N GLU A 258 18.25 11.77 -7.09
CA GLU A 258 19.06 12.59 -6.21
C GLU A 258 18.18 13.63 -5.50
N MET A 259 18.14 13.57 -4.17
CA MET A 259 17.49 14.60 -3.34
C MET A 259 18.54 15.48 -2.67
N THR A 260 18.37 16.79 -2.75
CA THR A 260 19.20 17.79 -2.06
C THR A 260 18.35 18.69 -1.17
N GLY A 261 18.97 19.43 -0.24
CA GLY A 261 18.25 20.36 0.63
C GLY A 261 17.32 19.66 1.64
N GLN A 262 16.28 20.37 2.10
CA GLN A 262 15.31 19.88 3.08
C GLN A 262 13.91 20.44 2.78
N LEU A 263 12.87 19.68 3.13
CA LEU A 263 11.48 20.14 3.04
C LEU A 263 11.26 21.39 3.90
N ARG A 264 10.51 22.35 3.35
CA ARG A 264 10.12 23.58 4.05
C ARG A 264 9.01 23.32 5.07
N GLU A 265 8.88 24.22 6.04
CA GLU A 265 7.76 24.20 6.97
C GLU A 265 6.42 24.25 6.22
N GLY A 266 5.44 23.51 6.73
CA GLY A 266 4.12 23.38 6.12
C GLY A 266 4.02 22.39 4.96
N VAL A 267 5.15 21.88 4.44
CA VAL A 267 5.17 20.83 3.40
C VAL A 267 5.13 19.45 4.03
N THR A 268 4.30 18.57 3.47
CA THR A 268 4.10 17.20 3.96
C THR A 268 4.80 16.15 3.09
N ALA A 269 4.92 14.92 3.60
CA ALA A 269 5.38 13.78 2.82
C ALA A 269 4.46 13.50 1.60
N THR A 270 3.18 13.82 1.71
CA THR A 270 2.23 13.69 0.60
C THR A 270 2.58 14.65 -0.54
N ASP A 271 2.91 15.91 -0.22
CA ASP A 271 3.31 16.90 -1.22
C ASP A 271 4.59 16.48 -1.95
N LEU A 272 5.55 15.90 -1.20
CA LEU A 272 6.78 15.36 -1.76
C LEU A 272 6.50 14.19 -2.71
N VAL A 273 5.70 13.19 -2.31
CA VAL A 273 5.43 12.05 -3.20
C VAL A 273 4.64 12.44 -4.45
N LEU A 274 3.73 13.40 -4.37
CA LEU A 274 3.02 13.91 -5.56
C LEU A 274 4.00 14.60 -6.52
N THR A 275 4.95 15.37 -6.00
CA THR A 275 6.02 16.00 -6.80
C THR A 275 6.94 14.96 -7.44
N VAL A 276 7.36 13.94 -6.67
CA VAL A 276 8.16 12.82 -7.17
C VAL A 276 7.40 12.05 -8.26
N THR A 277 6.10 11.83 -8.07
CA THR A 277 5.25 11.10 -9.02
C THR A 277 5.15 11.83 -10.36
N GLU A 278 4.91 13.14 -10.32
CA GLU A 278 4.91 14.01 -11.51
C GLU A 278 6.25 13.93 -12.26
N LEU A 279 7.36 14.15 -11.55
CA LEU A 279 8.70 14.16 -12.14
C LEU A 279 9.09 12.80 -12.75
N LEU A 280 8.90 11.70 -12.02
CA LEU A 280 9.27 10.36 -12.50
C LEU A 280 8.41 9.91 -13.69
N ARG A 281 7.14 10.33 -13.77
CA ARG A 281 6.32 10.11 -14.96
C ARG A 281 6.85 10.83 -16.19
N GLN A 282 7.31 12.08 -16.04
CA GLN A 282 7.95 12.82 -17.13
C GLN A 282 9.24 12.13 -17.63
N HIS A 283 9.97 11.49 -16.72
CA HIS A 283 11.21 10.75 -17.02
C HIS A 283 11.00 9.30 -17.47
N LYS A 284 9.75 8.83 -17.62
CA LYS A 284 9.39 7.52 -18.21
C LYS A 284 10.09 6.32 -17.56
N VAL A 285 9.99 6.20 -16.25
CA VAL A 285 10.65 5.13 -15.48
C VAL A 285 9.92 3.77 -15.48
N VAL A 286 9.09 3.50 -16.48
CA VAL A 286 8.27 2.29 -16.53
C VAL A 286 9.14 1.03 -16.62
N GLY A 287 8.91 0.07 -15.70
CA GLY A 287 9.66 -1.19 -15.65
C GLY A 287 11.09 -1.08 -15.11
N LYS A 288 11.52 0.11 -14.70
CA LYS A 288 12.84 0.37 -14.11
C LYS A 288 12.77 0.32 -12.58
N PHE A 289 13.92 0.14 -11.95
CA PHE A 289 14.07 0.47 -10.53
C PHE A 289 14.30 1.97 -10.37
N VAL A 290 13.78 2.55 -9.30
CA VAL A 290 14.16 3.89 -8.83
C VAL A 290 14.88 3.71 -7.51
N GLU A 291 16.03 4.35 -7.33
CA GLU A 291 16.81 4.34 -6.09
C GLU A 291 17.04 5.77 -5.63
N PHE A 292 16.58 6.10 -4.42
CA PHE A 292 16.68 7.42 -3.84
C PHE A 292 18.02 7.60 -3.11
N PHE A 293 18.72 8.69 -3.42
CA PHE A 293 20.06 8.97 -2.89
C PHE A 293 20.34 10.47 -2.71
N GLY A 294 21.47 10.81 -2.12
CA GLY A 294 21.88 12.21 -1.87
C GLY A 294 21.59 12.72 -0.46
N GLU A 295 22.07 13.92 -0.15
CA GLU A 295 21.99 14.52 1.18
C GLU A 295 20.56 14.71 1.67
N GLY A 296 19.65 15.10 0.78
CA GLY A 296 18.25 15.39 1.09
C GLY A 296 17.51 14.13 1.52
N THR A 297 17.82 12.97 0.94
CA THR A 297 17.24 11.69 1.33
C THR A 297 17.50 11.35 2.81
N ARG A 298 18.66 11.76 3.35
CA ARG A 298 19.02 11.52 4.76
C ARG A 298 18.18 12.36 5.74
N THR A 299 17.59 13.46 5.27
CA THR A 299 16.74 14.34 6.10
C THR A 299 15.34 13.74 6.33
N LEU A 300 14.88 12.85 5.43
CA LEU A 300 13.54 12.27 5.48
C LEU A 300 13.40 11.25 6.59
N ALA A 301 12.30 11.33 7.35
CA ALA A 301 11.95 10.28 8.29
C ALA A 301 11.49 9.02 7.54
N LEU A 302 11.57 7.87 8.20
CA LEU A 302 11.25 6.60 7.55
C LEU A 302 9.80 6.55 7.00
N PRO A 303 8.77 7.02 7.73
CA PRO A 303 7.43 7.03 7.16
C PRO A 303 7.28 7.90 5.90
N ASP A 304 8.09 8.96 5.75
CA ASP A 304 8.09 9.77 4.52
C ASP A 304 8.64 8.97 3.35
N ARG A 305 9.73 8.22 3.57
CA ARG A 305 10.30 7.30 2.58
C ARG A 305 9.30 6.23 2.16
N ALA A 306 8.58 5.65 3.11
CA ALA A 306 7.54 4.66 2.84
C ALA A 306 6.39 5.25 2.02
N THR A 307 5.96 6.49 2.28
CA THR A 307 4.98 7.21 1.47
C THR A 307 5.45 7.36 0.02
N ILE A 308 6.73 7.70 -0.20
CA ILE A 308 7.30 7.85 -1.56
C ILE A 308 7.43 6.50 -2.28
N ALA A 309 7.92 5.48 -1.57
CA ALA A 309 8.08 4.13 -2.11
C ALA A 309 6.75 3.45 -2.44
N ASN A 310 5.69 3.75 -1.67
CA ASN A 310 4.33 3.25 -1.90
C ASN A 310 3.85 3.59 -3.31
N MET A 311 4.04 4.82 -3.77
CA MET A 311 3.52 5.29 -5.07
C MET A 311 4.36 4.88 -6.28
N ALA A 312 5.26 3.89 -6.14
CA ALA A 312 6.04 3.38 -7.26
C ALA A 312 5.22 2.92 -8.48
N PRO A 313 4.12 2.17 -8.30
CA PRO A 313 3.22 1.86 -9.41
C PRO A 313 2.66 3.10 -10.10
N GLU A 314 2.37 4.16 -9.33
CA GLU A 314 1.79 5.41 -9.80
C GLU A 314 2.76 6.28 -10.59
N TYR A 315 4.09 6.15 -10.41
CA TYR A 315 5.09 6.68 -11.34
C TYR A 315 5.63 5.67 -12.36
N GLY A 316 5.26 4.40 -12.21
CA GLY A 316 5.49 3.32 -13.19
C GLY A 316 6.73 2.47 -12.92
N ALA A 317 7.52 2.79 -11.91
CA ALA A 317 8.68 1.98 -11.55
C ALA A 317 8.22 0.61 -11.02
N THR A 318 9.08 -0.40 -11.18
CA THR A 318 8.90 -1.69 -10.53
C THR A 318 8.99 -1.53 -9.00
N MET A 319 9.86 -0.63 -8.53
CA MET A 319 10.01 -0.28 -7.12
C MET A 319 10.68 1.09 -6.91
N GLY A 320 10.52 1.67 -5.73
CA GLY A 320 11.15 2.93 -5.30
C GLY A 320 11.98 2.76 -4.03
N PHE A 321 13.27 2.50 -4.17
CA PHE A 321 14.14 1.97 -3.12
C PHE A 321 14.88 3.03 -2.31
N PHE A 322 14.83 2.91 -0.99
CA PHE A 322 15.63 3.71 -0.06
C PHE A 322 16.66 2.82 0.66
N PRO A 323 17.96 3.12 0.59
CA PRO A 323 18.99 2.38 1.32
C PRO A 323 18.77 2.38 2.84
N VAL A 324 19.25 1.32 3.50
CA VAL A 324 19.23 1.20 4.96
C VAL A 324 20.20 2.20 5.58
N ASP A 325 19.73 3.01 6.52
CA ASP A 325 20.56 3.97 7.26
C ASP A 325 20.09 4.12 8.73
N GLU A 326 20.54 5.17 9.40
CA GLU A 326 20.17 5.46 10.79
C GLU A 326 18.65 5.65 10.98
N LYS A 327 17.94 6.22 10.00
CA LYS A 327 16.49 6.41 10.08
C LYS A 327 15.74 5.10 10.02
N THR A 328 16.26 4.09 9.31
CA THR A 328 15.73 2.72 9.35
C THR A 328 15.88 2.13 10.75
N LEU A 329 17.03 2.31 11.40
CA LEU A 329 17.26 1.82 12.77
C LEU A 329 16.34 2.52 13.79
N ASP A 330 16.18 3.84 13.67
CA ASP A 330 15.28 4.62 14.54
C ASP A 330 13.83 4.15 14.42
N TYR A 331 13.39 3.86 13.20
CA TYR A 331 12.06 3.30 12.97
C TYR A 331 11.90 1.92 13.61
N PHE A 332 12.89 1.03 13.45
CA PHE A 332 12.85 -0.31 14.06
C PHE A 332 12.81 -0.24 15.60
N ARG A 333 13.57 0.68 16.21
CA ARG A 333 13.52 0.96 17.66
C ARG A 333 12.13 1.44 18.07
N GLY A 334 11.60 2.46 17.40
CA GLY A 334 10.32 3.08 17.77
C GLY A 334 9.11 2.18 17.53
N THR A 335 9.19 1.24 16.58
CA THR A 335 8.17 0.20 16.34
C THR A 335 8.36 -1.06 17.19
N GLY A 336 9.35 -1.07 18.08
CA GLY A 336 9.48 -2.08 19.12
C GLY A 336 10.15 -3.38 18.70
N ARG A 337 10.89 -3.41 17.59
CA ARG A 337 11.81 -4.52 17.28
C ARG A 337 12.82 -4.68 18.42
N THR A 338 13.24 -5.91 18.67
CA THR A 338 14.11 -6.21 19.81
C THR A 338 15.52 -5.67 19.60
N LYS A 339 16.23 -5.39 20.69
CA LYS A 339 17.64 -4.94 20.62
C LYS A 339 18.51 -5.91 19.82
N GLY A 340 18.31 -7.22 20.01
CA GLY A 340 19.06 -8.25 19.28
C GLY A 340 18.77 -8.28 17.78
N GLU A 341 17.52 -8.06 17.36
CA GLU A 341 17.18 -7.95 15.93
C GLU A 341 17.86 -6.71 15.31
N ILE A 342 17.81 -5.58 16.00
CA ILE A 342 18.39 -4.31 15.52
C ILE A 342 19.93 -4.42 15.41
N GLU A 343 20.58 -5.01 16.42
CA GLU A 343 22.03 -5.23 16.40
C GLU A 343 22.45 -6.16 15.26
N ALA A 344 21.71 -7.25 15.02
CA ALA A 344 22.00 -8.17 13.92
C ALA A 344 21.79 -7.51 12.56
N PHE A 345 20.70 -6.74 12.43
CA PHE A 345 20.37 -5.96 11.24
C PHE A 345 21.48 -4.96 10.89
N GLU A 346 21.85 -4.10 11.84
CA GLU A 346 22.90 -3.09 11.63
C GLU A 346 24.25 -3.73 11.30
N ALA A 347 24.65 -4.76 12.04
CA ALA A 347 25.92 -5.45 11.81
C ALA A 347 25.98 -6.15 10.44
N TYR A 348 24.87 -6.75 9.99
CA TYR A 348 24.77 -7.38 8.69
C TYR A 348 24.93 -6.36 7.54
N PHE A 349 24.15 -5.28 7.54
CA PHE A 349 24.19 -4.28 6.47
C PHE A 349 25.54 -3.55 6.43
N LYS A 350 26.15 -3.27 7.59
CA LYS A 350 27.53 -2.74 7.65
C LYS A 350 28.55 -3.73 7.09
N ALA A 351 28.45 -5.01 7.45
CA ALA A 351 29.36 -6.05 6.94
C ALA A 351 29.22 -6.31 5.43
N GLN A 352 28.03 -6.07 4.85
CA GLN A 352 27.81 -6.12 3.40
C GLN A 352 28.28 -4.85 2.67
N GLY A 353 28.53 -3.74 3.37
CA GLY A 353 28.77 -2.44 2.73
C GLY A 353 27.50 -1.86 2.09
N LEU A 354 26.35 -2.09 2.73
CA LEU A 354 25.01 -1.65 2.28
C LEU A 354 24.31 -0.74 3.32
N PHE A 355 25.07 -0.18 4.28
CA PHE A 355 24.56 0.74 5.29
C PHE A 355 24.96 2.17 4.96
N GLY A 356 23.98 3.06 4.86
CA GLY A 356 24.12 4.46 4.47
C GLY A 356 23.44 4.77 3.13
N VAL A 357 22.99 6.01 2.98
CA VAL A 357 22.49 6.53 1.70
C VAL A 357 23.68 6.96 0.83
N PRO A 358 23.83 6.46 -0.40
CA PRO A 358 24.88 6.87 -1.31
C PRO A 358 24.85 8.37 -1.63
N MET A 359 26.03 8.95 -1.84
CA MET A 359 26.21 10.30 -2.35
C MET A 359 26.47 10.30 -3.87
N ALA A 360 26.32 11.46 -4.50
CA ALA A 360 26.58 11.62 -5.92
C ALA A 360 28.01 11.15 -6.28
N GLY A 361 28.10 10.25 -7.27
CA GLY A 361 29.35 9.67 -7.75
C GLY A 361 29.80 8.39 -7.06
N GLU A 362 29.13 7.94 -5.98
CA GLU A 362 29.47 6.68 -5.31
C GLU A 362 28.89 5.43 -6.00
N VAL A 363 27.78 5.61 -6.73
CA VAL A 363 27.04 4.56 -7.43
C VAL A 363 26.78 4.96 -8.87
N ASP A 364 26.81 3.99 -9.78
CA ASP A 364 26.52 4.18 -11.19
C ASP A 364 25.05 3.84 -11.49
N TYR A 365 24.30 4.84 -11.96
CA TYR A 365 22.89 4.72 -12.33
C TYR A 365 22.71 4.83 -13.85
N SER A 366 21.70 4.15 -14.40
CA SER A 366 21.30 4.24 -15.82
C SER A 366 20.89 5.67 -16.21
N GLN A 367 20.31 6.39 -15.25
CA GLN A 367 19.87 7.77 -15.41
C GLN A 367 19.85 8.43 -14.02
N VAL A 368 20.09 9.74 -13.96
CA VAL A 368 19.91 10.53 -12.73
C VAL A 368 18.82 11.58 -12.92
N VAL A 369 17.86 11.62 -12.00
CA VAL A 369 16.84 12.67 -11.86
C VAL A 369 17.12 13.41 -10.55
N LYS A 370 16.95 14.74 -10.53
CA LYS A 370 17.29 15.57 -9.36
C LYS A 370 16.07 16.32 -8.84
N LEU A 371 15.98 16.48 -7.53
CA LEU A 371 14.99 17.31 -6.84
C LEU A 371 15.62 18.01 -5.64
N ASP A 372 15.53 19.35 -5.62
CA ASP A 372 15.74 20.11 -4.40
C ASP A 372 14.46 20.07 -3.55
N LEU A 373 14.54 19.51 -2.35
CA LEU A 373 13.41 19.40 -1.43
C LEU A 373 12.85 20.77 -1.02
N GLY A 374 13.65 21.84 -1.11
CA GLY A 374 13.21 23.22 -0.87
C GLY A 374 12.20 23.73 -1.89
N GLN A 375 12.12 23.13 -3.08
CA GLN A 375 11.21 23.54 -4.15
C GLN A 375 9.81 22.92 -4.04
N VAL A 376 9.64 21.91 -3.17
CA VAL A 376 8.35 21.24 -2.98
C VAL A 376 7.34 22.22 -2.37
N THR A 377 6.13 22.25 -2.92
CA THR A 377 5.02 23.11 -2.49
C THR A 377 3.80 22.26 -2.12
N PRO A 378 2.95 22.72 -1.17
CA PRO A 378 1.68 22.07 -0.87
C PRO A 378 0.85 21.87 -2.14
N SER A 379 0.31 20.67 -2.35
CA SER A 379 -0.37 20.31 -3.59
C SER A 379 -1.41 19.21 -3.42
N LEU A 380 -2.31 19.12 -4.39
CA LEU A 380 -3.21 17.99 -4.60
C LEU A 380 -2.82 17.31 -5.91
N ALA A 381 -3.29 16.09 -6.15
CA ALA A 381 -3.24 15.51 -7.49
C ALA A 381 -4.63 15.08 -7.95
N GLY A 382 -4.99 15.40 -9.18
CA GLY A 382 -6.31 15.12 -9.74
C GLY A 382 -6.70 16.02 -10.91
N PRO A 383 -7.95 15.95 -11.37
CA PRO A 383 -9.06 15.20 -10.78
C PRO A 383 -9.17 13.73 -11.23
N LYS A 384 -8.29 13.27 -12.14
CA LYS A 384 -8.45 11.95 -12.79
C LYS A 384 -7.21 11.05 -12.75
N ARG A 385 -6.01 11.57 -12.43
CA ARG A 385 -4.77 10.77 -12.42
C ARG A 385 -3.83 11.19 -11.28
N PRO A 386 -3.02 10.26 -10.73
CA PRO A 386 -2.12 10.56 -9.60
C PRO A 386 -0.98 11.52 -9.93
N GLN A 387 -0.56 11.56 -11.20
CA GLN A 387 0.51 12.44 -11.67
C GLN A 387 0.04 13.84 -12.06
N ASP A 388 -1.27 14.10 -12.04
CA ASP A 388 -1.84 15.42 -12.36
C ASP A 388 -1.75 16.33 -11.12
N ARG A 389 -0.52 16.67 -10.72
CA ARG A 389 -0.25 17.52 -9.56
C ARG A 389 -0.71 18.95 -9.82
N ILE A 390 -1.37 19.54 -8.83
CA ILE A 390 -1.87 20.91 -8.82
C ILE A 390 -1.43 21.56 -7.51
N GLU A 391 -0.65 22.63 -7.59
CA GLU A 391 -0.27 23.43 -6.43
C GLU A 391 -1.51 23.96 -5.71
N LEU A 392 -1.48 24.03 -4.37
CA LEU A 392 -2.65 24.30 -3.55
C LEU A 392 -3.40 25.58 -3.96
N GLY A 393 -2.68 26.67 -4.24
CA GLY A 393 -3.25 27.94 -4.70
C GLY A 393 -3.79 27.96 -6.14
N LYS A 394 -3.72 26.83 -6.86
CA LYS A 394 -4.19 26.70 -8.24
C LYS A 394 -5.36 25.74 -8.39
N VAL A 395 -5.78 25.05 -7.33
CA VAL A 395 -6.80 23.98 -7.38
C VAL A 395 -8.14 24.50 -7.91
N SER A 396 -8.64 25.61 -7.36
CA SER A 396 -9.93 26.20 -7.77
C SER A 396 -9.93 26.57 -9.25
N HIS A 397 -8.94 27.36 -9.68
CA HIS A 397 -8.79 27.77 -11.08
C HIS A 397 -8.64 26.58 -12.03
N GLN A 398 -7.79 25.60 -11.66
CA GLN A 398 -7.56 24.42 -12.49
C GLN A 398 -8.83 23.56 -12.62
N PHE A 399 -9.64 23.44 -11.57
CA PHE A 399 -10.92 22.75 -11.65
C PHE A 399 -11.89 23.49 -12.57
N ALA A 400 -12.01 24.82 -12.44
CA ALA A 400 -12.88 25.64 -13.30
C ALA A 400 -12.48 25.57 -14.78
N ASP A 401 -11.18 25.55 -15.08
CA ASP A 401 -10.65 25.35 -16.43
C ASP A 401 -10.96 23.95 -16.98
N LEU A 402 -10.69 22.90 -16.19
CA LEU A 402 -10.96 21.51 -16.57
C LEU A 402 -12.47 21.21 -16.71
N PHE A 403 -13.33 21.93 -16.01
CA PHE A 403 -14.78 21.80 -16.13
C PHE A 403 -15.25 21.88 -17.57
N SER A 404 -14.71 22.85 -18.33
CA SER A 404 -15.14 23.13 -19.70
C SER A 404 -14.33 22.41 -20.76
N LYS A 405 -13.10 21.99 -20.45
CA LYS A 405 -12.23 21.32 -21.42
C LYS A 405 -12.81 19.99 -21.90
N PRO A 406 -12.53 19.57 -23.15
CA PRO A 406 -12.94 18.27 -23.66
C PRO A 406 -12.30 17.11 -22.87
N ASN A 407 -12.96 15.95 -22.86
CA ASN A 407 -12.44 14.73 -22.22
C ASN A 407 -11.04 14.33 -22.72
N ALA A 408 -10.73 14.58 -23.99
CA ALA A 408 -9.41 14.32 -24.58
C ALA A 408 -8.27 15.15 -23.94
N GLN A 409 -8.60 16.26 -23.29
CA GLN A 409 -7.68 17.12 -22.54
C GLN A 409 -7.85 16.95 -21.02
N ASN A 410 -8.36 15.78 -20.60
CA ASN A 410 -8.74 15.45 -19.21
C ASN A 410 -9.84 16.32 -18.59
N GLY A 411 -10.55 17.12 -19.37
CA GLY A 411 -11.66 17.92 -18.85
C GLY A 411 -12.95 17.12 -18.65
N PHE A 412 -14.03 17.81 -18.29
CA PHE A 412 -15.37 17.24 -18.07
C PHE A 412 -16.37 17.56 -19.17
N ASN A 413 -15.99 18.38 -20.17
CA ASN A 413 -16.80 18.75 -21.32
C ASN A 413 -18.17 19.34 -20.93
N ARG A 414 -18.20 20.23 -19.93
CA ARG A 414 -19.42 20.91 -19.45
C ARG A 414 -19.44 22.38 -19.90
N PRO A 415 -20.61 22.98 -20.18
CA PRO A 415 -20.71 24.41 -20.48
C PRO A 415 -20.25 25.28 -19.29
N ALA A 416 -19.38 26.26 -19.53
CA ALA A 416 -18.75 27.08 -18.48
C ALA A 416 -19.75 27.82 -17.59
N GLU A 417 -20.86 28.28 -18.17
CA GLU A 417 -21.96 28.97 -17.49
C GLU A 417 -22.65 28.12 -16.42
N LEU A 418 -22.52 26.78 -16.49
CA LEU A 418 -23.12 25.88 -15.51
C LEU A 418 -22.27 25.68 -14.27
N LEU A 419 -21.02 26.16 -14.22
CA LEU A 419 -20.09 25.87 -13.12
C LEU A 419 -20.65 26.20 -11.74
N HIS A 420 -21.40 27.29 -11.62
CA HIS A 420 -21.97 27.75 -10.36
C HIS A 420 -23.43 27.31 -10.14
N THR A 421 -23.93 26.38 -10.95
CA THR A 421 -25.26 25.78 -10.77
C THR A 421 -25.34 25.06 -9.42
N ARG A 422 -26.42 25.31 -8.68
CA ARG A 422 -26.74 24.64 -7.41
C ARG A 422 -28.08 23.93 -7.51
N VAL A 423 -28.17 22.73 -6.95
CA VAL A 423 -29.37 21.92 -6.87
C VAL A 423 -29.78 21.78 -5.41
N GLN A 424 -31.02 22.13 -5.09
CA GLN A 424 -31.60 21.92 -3.76
C GLN A 424 -31.94 20.43 -3.58
N ILE A 425 -31.50 19.84 -2.46
CA ILE A 425 -31.80 18.45 -2.14
C ILE A 425 -32.91 18.41 -1.09
N HIS A 426 -34.07 17.90 -1.48
CA HIS A 426 -35.20 17.72 -0.57
C HIS A 426 -35.08 16.40 0.19
N ARG A 427 -35.20 16.46 1.52
CA ARG A 427 -35.35 15.25 2.34
C ARG A 427 -36.70 14.62 2.02
N ARG A 428 -36.72 13.54 1.24
CA ARG A 428 -37.94 12.77 0.96
C ARG A 428 -38.04 11.57 1.91
N ASP A 429 -39.27 11.14 2.20
CA ASP A 429 -39.51 9.78 2.70
C ASP A 429 -39.16 8.80 1.57
N VAL A 430 -38.34 7.80 1.91
CA VAL A 430 -37.65 6.89 0.98
C VAL A 430 -38.61 6.26 -0.03
N VAL A 431 -38.40 6.50 -1.32
CA VAL A 431 -38.86 5.62 -2.41
C VAL A 431 -37.63 5.11 -3.14
N VAL A 432 -37.40 3.80 -3.03
CA VAL A 432 -36.33 3.08 -3.71
C VAL A 432 -36.69 2.94 -5.18
N ALA A 433 -35.83 3.42 -6.09
CA ALA A 433 -35.50 2.73 -7.34
C ALA A 433 -34.36 3.44 -8.08
N GLY A 434 -33.37 2.67 -8.52
CA GLY A 434 -32.38 3.11 -9.49
C GLY A 434 -31.16 2.19 -9.49
N ALA A 435 -31.16 1.19 -10.37
CA ALA A 435 -29.96 0.41 -10.65
C ALA A 435 -28.88 1.35 -11.19
N THR A 436 -27.69 1.30 -10.59
CA THR A 436 -26.50 1.97 -11.11
C THR A 436 -26.09 1.33 -12.44
N PRO A 437 -25.68 2.11 -13.46
CA PRO A 437 -25.27 1.52 -14.73
C PRO A 437 -24.06 0.60 -14.55
N ASP A 438 -24.09 -0.57 -15.19
CA ASP A 438 -22.89 -1.42 -15.30
C ASP A 438 -21.77 -0.65 -16.01
N GLY A 439 -20.58 -0.67 -15.41
CA GLY A 439 -19.39 -0.10 -16.02
C GLY A 439 -19.04 -0.84 -17.32
N LYS A 440 -18.56 -0.11 -18.34
CA LYS A 440 -18.05 -0.75 -19.55
C LYS A 440 -16.83 -1.62 -19.22
N PRO A 441 -16.73 -2.86 -19.74
CA PRO A 441 -15.60 -3.75 -19.47
C PRO A 441 -14.29 -3.16 -20.01
N THR A 442 -13.19 -3.50 -19.35
CA THR A 442 -11.83 -3.10 -19.73
C THR A 442 -11.52 -3.49 -21.18
N PRO A 443 -11.07 -2.56 -22.04
CA PRO A 443 -10.58 -2.91 -23.37
C PRO A 443 -9.38 -3.87 -23.30
N ALA A 444 -9.29 -4.82 -24.23
CA ALA A 444 -8.12 -5.69 -24.36
C ALA A 444 -6.86 -4.83 -24.62
N GLY A 445 -5.80 -5.08 -23.84
CA GLY A 445 -4.55 -4.30 -23.91
C GLY A 445 -4.53 -3.01 -23.07
N ALA A 446 -5.51 -2.79 -22.20
CA ALA A 446 -5.46 -1.68 -21.24
C ALA A 446 -4.23 -1.74 -20.34
N SER A 447 -3.77 -0.57 -19.86
CA SER A 447 -2.63 -0.50 -18.95
C SER A 447 -2.86 -1.34 -17.70
N ARG A 448 -1.79 -1.89 -17.11
CA ARG A 448 -1.87 -2.71 -15.89
C ARG A 448 -2.69 -2.04 -14.80
N SER A 449 -2.55 -0.72 -14.62
CA SER A 449 -3.32 0.06 -13.65
C SER A 449 -4.82 0.05 -13.93
N LEU A 450 -5.25 0.12 -15.20
CA LEU A 450 -6.66 0.07 -15.59
C LEU A 450 -7.24 -1.34 -15.45
N ALA A 451 -6.50 -2.37 -15.85
CA ALA A 451 -6.91 -3.76 -15.65
C ALA A 451 -7.04 -4.09 -14.16
N GLU A 452 -6.07 -3.68 -13.35
CA GLU A 452 -6.09 -3.83 -11.90
C GLU A 452 -7.24 -3.04 -11.24
N MET A 453 -7.57 -1.85 -11.75
CA MET A 453 -8.72 -1.09 -11.26
C MET A 453 -10.03 -1.87 -11.40
N GLU A 454 -10.28 -2.44 -12.59
CA GLU A 454 -11.51 -3.16 -12.90
C GLU A 454 -11.59 -4.48 -12.12
N SER A 455 -10.48 -5.22 -12.03
CA SER A 455 -10.39 -6.41 -11.18
C SER A 455 -10.60 -6.10 -9.69
N ASN A 456 -10.30 -4.88 -9.25
CA ASN A 456 -10.49 -4.42 -7.88
C ASN A 456 -11.82 -3.68 -7.66
N LYS A 457 -12.71 -3.57 -8.66
CA LYS A 457 -14.03 -2.99 -8.45
C LYS A 457 -14.94 -4.01 -7.77
N PRO A 458 -15.62 -3.65 -6.66
CA PRO A 458 -16.71 -4.49 -6.16
C PRO A 458 -17.85 -4.51 -7.20
N ALA A 459 -18.23 -5.70 -7.68
CA ALA A 459 -19.40 -5.86 -8.52
C ALA A 459 -20.66 -5.63 -7.67
N LEU A 460 -21.45 -4.61 -8.02
CA LEU A 460 -22.62 -4.14 -7.24
C LEU A 460 -23.80 -5.15 -7.20
N ALA A 461 -23.70 -6.28 -7.90
CA ALA A 461 -24.80 -7.25 -8.05
C ALA A 461 -25.23 -7.98 -6.74
N ILE A 462 -24.64 -7.69 -5.58
CA ILE A 462 -25.02 -8.30 -4.28
C ILE A 462 -25.28 -7.24 -3.19
N ALA A 463 -25.70 -6.03 -3.55
CA ALA A 463 -25.98 -4.96 -2.57
C ALA A 463 -27.42 -4.90 -2.03
N HIS A 464 -28.30 -5.86 -2.35
CA HIS A 464 -29.68 -5.89 -1.83
C HIS A 464 -29.86 -6.69 -0.54
N ALA A 465 -28.82 -6.84 0.28
CA ALA A 465 -28.97 -7.32 1.64
C ALA A 465 -29.21 -6.13 2.59
N GLN A 466 -30.49 -5.89 2.91
CA GLN A 466 -31.04 -5.17 4.08
C GLN A 466 -30.07 -4.22 4.82
N THR A 467 -29.51 -3.23 4.14
CA THR A 467 -28.79 -2.13 4.79
C THR A 467 -29.75 -0.96 4.93
N SER A 468 -29.78 -0.33 6.11
CA SER A 468 -30.38 1.00 6.22
C SER A 468 -29.55 1.92 5.35
N THR A 469 -30.12 2.41 4.24
CA THR A 469 -29.47 3.38 3.36
C THR A 469 -28.95 4.55 4.17
N ALA A 470 -27.77 5.07 3.82
CA ALA A 470 -27.30 6.32 4.41
C ALA A 470 -28.38 7.38 4.18
N THR A 471 -28.88 7.98 5.27
CA THR A 471 -29.91 9.02 5.22
C THR A 471 -29.28 10.39 5.50
N LEU A 472 -29.81 11.41 4.84
CA LEU A 472 -29.49 12.79 5.22
C LEU A 472 -29.89 13.02 6.68
N PRO A 473 -29.17 13.87 7.45
CA PRO A 473 -29.55 14.21 8.81
C PRO A 473 -30.99 14.73 8.89
N SER A 474 -31.76 14.24 9.85
CA SER A 474 -33.19 14.53 10.01
C SER A 474 -33.52 15.96 10.45
N GLN A 475 -32.51 16.76 10.82
CA GLN A 475 -32.67 18.16 11.21
C GLN A 475 -31.70 19.08 10.45
N GLY A 476 -32.16 20.30 10.14
CA GLY A 476 -31.40 21.36 9.47
C GLY A 476 -32.10 21.89 8.21
N ALA A 477 -31.52 22.91 7.57
CA ALA A 477 -31.94 23.31 6.22
C ALA A 477 -31.63 22.20 5.20
N ASP A 478 -32.41 22.14 4.13
CA ASP A 478 -32.14 21.27 2.99
C ASP A 478 -30.81 21.69 2.35
N PRO A 479 -29.86 20.77 2.11
CA PRO A 479 -28.57 21.11 1.54
C PRO A 479 -28.71 21.47 0.06
N THR A 480 -27.76 22.27 -0.44
CA THR A 480 -27.55 22.43 -1.88
C THR A 480 -26.28 21.70 -2.29
N VAL A 481 -26.26 21.16 -3.51
CA VAL A 481 -25.07 20.57 -4.12
C VAL A 481 -24.81 21.19 -5.49
N GLY A 482 -23.55 21.40 -5.84
CA GLY A 482 -23.15 21.90 -7.15
C GLY A 482 -21.83 21.28 -7.64
N HIS A 483 -21.35 21.77 -8.77
CA HIS A 483 -20.05 21.35 -9.31
C HIS A 483 -18.91 21.73 -8.34
N GLY A 484 -17.93 20.85 -8.20
CA GLY A 484 -16.78 21.04 -7.31
C GLY A 484 -17.07 20.84 -5.82
N ASP A 485 -18.32 20.61 -5.41
CA ASP A 485 -18.64 20.31 -4.01
C ASP A 485 -18.00 18.98 -3.59
N VAL A 486 -17.38 18.98 -2.41
CA VAL A 486 -16.74 17.80 -1.83
C VAL A 486 -17.80 16.96 -1.14
N LEU A 487 -18.08 15.77 -1.67
CA LEU A 487 -19.09 14.86 -1.12
C LEU A 487 -18.48 13.67 -0.35
N ILE A 488 -17.22 13.34 -0.61
CA ILE A 488 -16.44 12.37 0.16
C ILE A 488 -15.13 13.02 0.59
N ALA A 489 -14.83 12.97 1.88
CA ALA A 489 -13.55 13.39 2.45
C ALA A 489 -12.97 12.28 3.34
N ALA A 490 -11.97 11.56 2.85
CA ALA A 490 -11.50 10.32 3.49
C ALA A 490 -10.02 10.36 3.87
N ILE A 491 -9.75 10.28 5.18
CA ILE A 491 -8.42 9.92 5.67
C ILE A 491 -8.32 8.40 5.62
N THR A 492 -7.63 7.88 4.61
CA THR A 492 -7.58 6.47 4.22
C THR A 492 -6.19 6.14 3.63
N SER A 493 -6.02 4.90 3.18
CA SER A 493 -4.82 4.33 2.55
C SER A 493 -3.61 4.17 3.45
N CYS A 494 -2.94 3.02 3.30
CA CYS A 494 -1.61 2.78 3.87
C CYS A 494 -0.58 3.87 3.50
N THR A 495 -0.70 4.53 2.33
CA THR A 495 0.23 5.56 1.85
C THR A 495 0.49 6.67 2.88
N ASN A 496 -0.59 7.14 3.51
CA ASN A 496 -0.53 8.26 4.45
C ASN A 496 -0.83 7.82 5.88
N THR A 497 -1.66 6.79 6.11
CA THR A 497 -2.01 6.35 7.48
C THR A 497 -0.85 5.72 8.24
N SER A 498 0.18 5.25 7.54
CA SER A 498 1.42 4.76 8.14
C SER A 498 2.37 5.88 8.56
N ASN A 499 2.07 7.13 8.22
CA ASN A 499 2.91 8.27 8.50
C ASN A 499 2.31 9.10 9.65
N PRO A 500 2.82 8.93 10.89
CA PRO A 500 2.26 9.62 12.04
C PRO A 500 2.36 11.15 11.94
N SER A 501 3.34 11.70 11.22
CA SER A 501 3.53 13.15 11.09
C SER A 501 2.28 13.79 10.49
N VAL A 502 1.78 13.24 9.38
CA VAL A 502 0.59 13.77 8.70
C VAL A 502 -0.72 13.45 9.43
N LEU A 503 -0.78 12.38 10.23
CA LEU A 503 -1.97 12.04 11.02
C LEU A 503 -2.09 12.93 12.26
N LEU A 504 -0.96 13.19 12.93
CA LEU A 504 -0.89 14.16 14.01
C LEU A 504 -1.18 15.58 13.48
N ALA A 505 -0.68 15.93 12.29
CA ALA A 505 -1.01 17.19 11.63
C ALA A 505 -2.52 17.32 11.37
N ALA A 506 -3.17 16.27 10.84
CA ALA A 506 -4.62 16.26 10.64
C ALA A 506 -5.39 16.42 11.96
N GLY A 507 -4.96 15.73 13.02
CA GLY A 507 -5.57 15.86 14.34
C GLY A 507 -5.40 17.25 14.96
N LEU A 508 -4.21 17.86 14.83
CA LEU A 508 -3.93 19.22 15.30
C LEU A 508 -4.72 20.26 14.52
N LEU A 509 -4.80 20.13 13.18
CA LEU A 509 -5.64 20.99 12.35
C LEU A 509 -7.11 20.86 12.76
N ALA A 510 -7.61 19.64 12.95
CA ALA A 510 -8.97 19.41 13.44
C ALA A 510 -9.21 20.07 14.80
N LYS A 511 -8.25 19.98 15.72
CA LYS A 511 -8.32 20.64 17.03
C LYS A 511 -8.44 22.15 16.90
N LYS A 512 -7.52 22.79 16.17
CA LYS A 512 -7.53 24.25 15.95
C LYS A 512 -8.81 24.70 15.24
N ALA A 513 -9.27 23.95 14.23
CA ALA A 513 -10.50 24.23 13.51
C ALA A 513 -11.74 24.20 14.42
N VAL A 514 -11.89 23.15 15.23
CA VAL A 514 -13.00 23.01 16.18
C VAL A 514 -12.95 24.11 17.26
N GLU A 515 -11.77 24.42 17.78
CA GLU A 515 -11.58 25.49 18.77
C GLU A 515 -11.93 26.88 18.18
N ALA A 516 -11.65 27.09 16.90
CA ALA A 516 -12.05 28.26 16.12
C ALA A 516 -13.56 28.27 15.77
N GLY A 517 -14.29 27.17 15.99
CA GLY A 517 -15.73 27.06 15.73
C GLY A 517 -16.11 26.57 14.34
N LEU A 518 -15.16 26.08 13.55
CA LEU A 518 -15.41 25.49 12.24
C LEU A 518 -16.12 24.13 12.36
N LYS A 519 -16.89 23.80 11.32
CA LYS A 519 -17.65 22.55 11.20
C LYS A 519 -17.60 22.06 9.76
N VAL A 520 -17.76 20.75 9.57
CA VAL A 520 -17.96 20.13 8.25
C VAL A 520 -19.45 20.10 7.94
N GLN A 521 -19.80 20.27 6.66
CA GLN A 521 -21.20 20.20 6.23
C GLN A 521 -21.77 18.79 6.42
N PRO A 522 -22.99 18.62 6.96
CA PRO A 522 -23.48 17.31 7.39
C PRO A 522 -23.71 16.28 6.28
N HIS A 523 -23.82 16.71 5.03
CA HIS A 523 -24.01 15.83 3.87
C HIS A 523 -22.67 15.27 3.33
N ILE A 524 -21.52 15.78 3.79
CA ILE A 524 -20.21 15.31 3.37
C ILE A 524 -19.89 14.00 4.09
N LYS A 525 -19.59 12.96 3.32
CA LYS A 525 -19.20 11.65 3.83
C LYS A 525 -17.74 11.67 4.28
N THR A 526 -17.55 11.97 5.56
CA THR A 526 -16.24 11.95 6.23
C THR A 526 -15.93 10.59 6.86
N SER A 527 -14.69 10.13 6.72
CA SER A 527 -14.25 8.85 7.30
C SER A 527 -12.78 8.85 7.67
N LEU A 528 -12.46 8.23 8.81
CA LEU A 528 -11.10 7.86 9.21
C LEU A 528 -10.95 6.34 9.12
N ALA A 529 -10.04 5.87 8.27
CA ALA A 529 -9.74 4.45 8.09
C ALA A 529 -8.22 4.21 8.18
N PRO A 530 -7.67 4.05 9.39
CA PRO A 530 -6.23 3.87 9.58
C PRO A 530 -5.75 2.49 9.13
N GLY A 531 -4.51 2.42 8.63
CA GLY A 531 -3.88 1.16 8.26
C GLY A 531 -3.31 0.35 9.43
N SER A 532 -3.43 0.80 10.69
CA SER A 532 -3.30 -0.06 11.86
C SER A 532 -3.97 0.56 13.09
N ARG A 533 -4.23 -0.27 14.11
CA ARG A 533 -4.77 0.16 15.42
C ARG A 533 -3.85 1.12 16.17
N ILE A 534 -2.56 1.14 15.87
CA ILE A 534 -1.59 2.05 16.49
C ILE A 534 -1.94 3.52 16.24
N VAL A 535 -2.51 3.81 15.06
CA VAL A 535 -2.96 5.17 14.71
C VAL A 535 -4.01 5.67 15.68
N THR A 536 -5.04 4.86 15.92
CA THR A 536 -6.10 5.21 16.86
C THR A 536 -5.57 5.34 18.29
N GLU A 537 -4.60 4.49 18.68
CA GLU A 537 -3.99 4.54 20.01
C GLU A 537 -3.29 5.88 20.26
N TYR A 538 -2.38 6.32 19.38
CA TYR A 538 -1.68 7.59 19.62
C TYR A 538 -2.59 8.81 19.41
N LEU A 539 -3.58 8.76 18.50
CA LEU A 539 -4.55 9.86 18.34
C LEU A 539 -5.44 10.00 19.59
N THR A 540 -5.72 8.89 20.28
CA THR A 540 -6.43 8.89 21.55
C THR A 540 -5.55 9.41 22.69
N GLU A 541 -4.31 8.90 22.82
CA GLU A 541 -3.37 9.29 23.88
C GLU A 541 -2.99 10.79 23.80
N THR A 542 -2.92 11.34 22.58
CA THR A 542 -2.67 12.78 22.34
C THR A 542 -3.91 13.67 22.51
N GLY A 543 -5.09 13.08 22.69
CA GLY A 543 -6.36 13.80 22.79
C GLY A 543 -6.86 14.42 21.48
N LEU A 544 -6.32 14.00 20.33
CA LEU A 544 -6.66 14.55 19.01
C LEU A 544 -7.87 13.84 18.36
N LEU A 545 -8.06 12.54 18.62
CA LEU A 545 -9.17 11.77 18.03
C LEU A 545 -10.55 12.41 18.25
N PRO A 546 -10.90 12.92 19.46
CA PRO A 546 -12.20 13.56 19.67
C PRO A 546 -12.46 14.79 18.79
N TYR A 547 -11.42 15.49 18.33
CA TYR A 547 -11.57 16.64 17.44
C TYR A 547 -11.81 16.21 16.00
N LEU A 548 -11.12 15.15 15.55
CA LEU A 548 -11.41 14.50 14.27
C LEU A 548 -12.87 14.00 14.24
N GLU A 549 -13.32 13.32 15.30
CA GLU A 549 -14.70 12.85 15.43
C GLU A 549 -15.74 13.99 15.38
N LYS A 550 -15.46 15.14 16.01
CA LYS A 550 -16.34 16.33 15.95
C LYS A 550 -16.50 16.90 14.54
N LEU A 551 -15.51 16.71 13.67
CA LEU A 551 -15.57 17.06 12.25
C LEU A 551 -16.09 15.90 11.38
N GLY A 552 -16.54 14.80 11.99
CA GLY A 552 -17.10 13.64 11.30
C GLY A 552 -16.07 12.59 10.87
N PHE A 553 -14.78 12.79 11.12
CA PHE A 553 -13.73 11.79 10.88
C PHE A 553 -13.71 10.74 12.00
N ALA A 554 -14.86 10.11 12.23
CA ALA A 554 -14.98 8.96 13.11
C ALA A 554 -14.35 7.71 12.47
N LEU A 555 -13.86 6.82 13.32
CA LEU A 555 -13.24 5.57 12.90
C LEU A 555 -14.27 4.69 12.17
N ALA A 556 -14.00 4.43 10.89
CA ALA A 556 -14.90 3.67 10.01
C ALA A 556 -14.40 2.24 9.74
N GLY A 557 -13.10 1.98 9.83
CA GLY A 557 -12.51 0.68 9.54
C GLY A 557 -10.99 0.65 9.72
N TYR A 558 -10.43 -0.54 9.84
CA TYR A 558 -8.98 -0.78 9.70
C TYR A 558 -8.76 -1.61 8.43
N GLY A 559 -8.74 -0.95 7.28
CA GLY A 559 -8.65 -1.58 5.97
C GLY A 559 -8.65 -0.56 4.82
N CYS A 560 -8.51 -1.04 3.59
CA CYS A 560 -8.31 -0.20 2.40
C CYS A 560 -9.46 0.79 2.15
N THR A 561 -10.70 0.39 2.45
CA THR A 561 -11.90 1.27 2.42
C THR A 561 -11.96 2.15 1.16
N THR A 562 -12.11 3.46 1.31
CA THR A 562 -12.21 4.43 0.20
C THR A 562 -11.02 4.37 -0.77
N CYS A 563 -9.82 3.98 -0.33
CA CYS A 563 -8.65 3.88 -1.21
C CYS A 563 -8.83 2.86 -2.35
N ILE A 564 -9.54 1.75 -2.07
CA ILE A 564 -9.81 0.71 -3.07
C ILE A 564 -11.18 0.90 -3.75
N GLY A 565 -11.92 1.95 -3.41
CA GLY A 565 -13.30 2.17 -3.88
C GLY A 565 -14.38 1.59 -2.99
N ASN A 566 -14.01 0.99 -1.85
CA ASN A 566 -14.95 0.53 -0.81
C ASN A 566 -15.44 1.70 0.05
N ALA A 567 -15.79 2.81 -0.60
CA ALA A 567 -16.26 4.03 0.04
C ALA A 567 -17.70 3.91 0.56
N GLY A 568 -18.43 2.85 0.20
CA GLY A 568 -19.89 2.74 0.38
C GLY A 568 -20.65 3.80 -0.42
N ASP A 569 -21.97 3.71 -0.46
CA ASP A 569 -22.78 4.62 -1.28
C ASP A 569 -22.98 6.00 -0.63
N LEU A 570 -23.34 7.01 -1.43
CA LEU A 570 -23.93 8.27 -0.98
C LEU A 570 -25.42 8.06 -0.65
N THR A 571 -26.08 9.09 -0.13
CA THR A 571 -27.53 9.00 0.07
C THR A 571 -28.25 8.96 -1.28
N PRO A 572 -29.41 8.29 -1.39
CA PRO A 572 -30.17 8.21 -2.64
C PRO A 572 -30.46 9.59 -3.26
N GLU A 573 -30.78 10.59 -2.42
CA GLU A 573 -31.12 11.94 -2.87
C GLU A 573 -29.89 12.66 -3.47
N LEU A 574 -28.70 12.44 -2.91
CA LEU A 574 -27.45 12.96 -3.48
C LEU A 574 -27.15 12.29 -4.82
N ASN A 575 -27.31 10.97 -4.92
CA ASN A 575 -27.11 10.23 -6.16
C ASN A 575 -28.08 10.67 -7.27
N GLU A 576 -29.36 10.86 -6.95
CA GLU A 576 -30.38 11.38 -7.86
C GLU A 576 -30.02 12.80 -8.32
N ALA A 577 -29.63 13.69 -7.40
CA ALA A 577 -29.25 15.06 -7.71
C ALA A 577 -28.02 15.13 -8.63
N ILE A 578 -26.99 14.32 -8.36
CA ILE A 578 -25.78 14.26 -9.19
C ILE A 578 -26.12 13.76 -10.61
N THR A 579 -26.85 12.65 -10.69
CA THR A 579 -27.10 11.98 -11.98
C THR A 579 -28.06 12.78 -12.85
N SER A 580 -29.15 13.29 -12.29
CA SER A 580 -30.20 14.00 -13.04
C SER A 580 -29.74 15.36 -13.57
N ASN A 581 -28.72 15.96 -12.94
CA ASN A 581 -28.20 17.28 -13.31
C ASN A 581 -26.78 17.20 -13.93
N ASP A 582 -26.25 15.99 -14.12
CA ASP A 582 -24.89 15.71 -14.58
C ASP A 582 -23.83 16.54 -13.84
N LEU A 583 -23.90 16.52 -12.50
CA LEU A 583 -22.98 17.27 -11.65
C LEU A 583 -21.58 16.64 -11.64
N VAL A 584 -20.57 17.51 -11.54
CA VAL A 584 -19.16 17.14 -11.42
C VAL A 584 -18.75 17.40 -9.97
N CYS A 585 -19.18 16.51 -9.08
CA CYS A 585 -18.84 16.58 -7.65
C CYS A 585 -17.47 15.95 -7.39
N ALA A 586 -16.87 16.31 -6.24
CA ALA A 586 -15.52 15.94 -5.88
C ALA A 586 -15.44 14.95 -4.70
N ALA A 587 -14.43 14.09 -4.71
CA ALA A 587 -13.89 13.42 -3.53
C ALA A 587 -12.48 13.91 -3.25
N VAL A 588 -12.13 14.07 -1.97
CA VAL A 588 -10.76 14.39 -1.53
C VAL A 588 -10.31 13.30 -0.56
N LEU A 589 -9.20 12.63 -0.85
CA LEU A 589 -8.74 11.50 -0.05
C LEU A 589 -7.23 11.46 0.10
N SER A 590 -6.75 10.87 1.19
CA SER A 590 -5.32 10.62 1.41
C SER A 590 -4.82 9.31 0.79
N GLY A 591 -5.41 8.93 -0.36
CA GLY A 591 -5.03 7.74 -1.13
C GLY A 591 -3.85 7.97 -2.06
N ASN A 592 -3.68 7.03 -3.00
CA ASN A 592 -2.66 7.06 -4.06
C ASN A 592 -3.26 6.97 -5.48
N ARG A 593 -4.53 6.57 -5.63
CA ARG A 593 -5.24 6.47 -6.91
C ARG A 593 -6.53 7.27 -6.90
N ASN A 594 -6.79 7.99 -7.99
CA ASN A 594 -7.92 8.92 -8.15
C ASN A 594 -8.52 8.86 -9.57
N PHE A 595 -8.41 7.70 -10.22
CA PHE A 595 -9.02 7.48 -11.52
C PHE A 595 -10.54 7.63 -11.47
N GLU A 596 -11.14 8.03 -12.59
CA GLU A 596 -12.59 8.20 -12.69
C GLU A 596 -13.32 6.90 -12.31
N ALA A 597 -14.41 7.03 -11.55
CA ALA A 597 -15.20 5.93 -10.98
C ALA A 597 -14.45 4.96 -10.03
N ARG A 598 -13.18 5.21 -9.67
CA ARG A 598 -12.44 4.40 -8.70
C ARG A 598 -12.96 4.58 -7.28
N ILE A 599 -13.22 5.82 -6.88
CA ILE A 599 -13.55 6.16 -5.48
C ILE A 599 -15.03 5.97 -5.21
N HIS A 600 -15.87 6.46 -6.11
CA HIS A 600 -17.32 6.32 -6.07
C HIS A 600 -17.85 6.45 -7.50
N PRO A 601 -18.83 5.64 -7.93
CA PRO A 601 -19.32 5.64 -9.31
C PRO A 601 -19.85 7.01 -9.77
N ASN A 602 -20.48 7.76 -8.87
CA ASN A 602 -21.09 9.06 -9.19
C ASN A 602 -20.14 10.26 -9.01
N LEU A 603 -18.90 10.07 -8.53
CA LEU A 603 -17.95 11.18 -8.32
C LEU A 603 -16.87 11.19 -9.40
N LYS A 604 -17.05 12.12 -10.36
CA LYS A 604 -16.18 12.27 -11.53
C LYS A 604 -14.83 12.91 -11.22
N ALA A 605 -14.75 13.74 -10.18
CA ALA A 605 -13.53 14.42 -9.78
C ALA A 605 -12.97 13.86 -8.47
N ASN A 606 -11.72 13.40 -8.46
CA ASN A 606 -11.10 12.80 -7.29
C ASN A 606 -9.71 13.39 -7.07
N PHE A 607 -9.44 13.86 -5.85
CA PHE A 607 -8.19 14.51 -5.50
C PHE A 607 -7.44 13.76 -4.40
N LEU A 608 -6.16 13.49 -4.65
CA LEU A 608 -5.22 13.00 -3.66
C LEU A 608 -4.67 14.18 -2.89
N ALA A 609 -4.69 14.12 -1.56
CA ALA A 609 -4.24 15.19 -0.68
C ALA A 609 -3.65 14.64 0.62
N SER A 610 -2.83 15.43 1.32
CA SER A 610 -2.38 15.06 2.66
C SER A 610 -3.57 14.98 3.63
N PRO A 611 -3.54 14.12 4.66
CA PRO A 611 -4.58 14.06 5.70
C PRO A 611 -5.04 15.43 6.25
N PRO A 612 -4.16 16.41 6.59
CA PRO A 612 -4.63 17.73 7.02
C PRO A 612 -5.38 18.50 5.90
N LEU A 613 -4.95 18.38 4.64
CA LEU A 613 -5.70 18.97 3.52
C LEU A 613 -7.05 18.29 3.30
N VAL A 614 -7.18 16.98 3.50
CA VAL A 614 -8.49 16.30 3.48
C VAL A 614 -9.44 16.93 4.50
N VAL A 615 -8.96 17.20 5.72
CA VAL A 615 -9.76 17.90 6.74
C VAL A 615 -10.11 19.33 6.31
N ALA A 616 -9.14 20.08 5.77
CA ALA A 616 -9.36 21.44 5.30
C ALA A 616 -10.42 21.53 4.19
N TYR A 617 -10.36 20.65 3.18
CA TYR A 617 -11.36 20.60 2.11
C TYR A 617 -12.73 20.08 2.58
N ALA A 618 -12.77 19.20 3.59
CA ALA A 618 -14.04 18.83 4.22
C ALA A 618 -14.73 20.04 4.89
N ILE A 619 -13.95 20.90 5.56
CA ILE A 619 -14.49 22.12 6.17
C ILE A 619 -14.90 23.13 5.09
N ALA A 620 -14.06 23.32 4.07
CA ALA A 620 -14.34 24.24 2.97
C ALA A 620 -15.57 23.82 2.16
N GLY A 621 -15.82 22.51 2.03
CA GLY A 621 -16.96 21.90 1.36
C GLY A 621 -16.90 21.91 -0.17
N THR A 622 -15.87 22.49 -0.77
CA THR A 622 -15.72 22.60 -2.23
C THR A 622 -14.25 22.74 -2.62
N VAL A 623 -13.89 22.23 -3.80
CA VAL A 623 -12.57 22.47 -4.42
C VAL A 623 -12.51 23.79 -5.19
N LEU A 624 -13.64 24.49 -5.35
CA LEU A 624 -13.72 25.80 -6.00
C LEU A 624 -13.27 26.95 -5.09
N LYS A 625 -12.92 26.67 -3.83
CA LYS A 625 -12.37 27.66 -2.92
C LYS A 625 -10.85 27.63 -2.97
N ASP A 626 -10.21 28.78 -3.18
CA ASP A 626 -8.76 28.92 -3.06
C ASP A 626 -8.37 29.06 -1.59
N LEU A 627 -7.92 27.95 -0.97
CA LEU A 627 -7.55 27.92 0.45
C LEU A 627 -6.32 28.78 0.81
N MET A 628 -5.61 29.33 -0.18
CA MET A 628 -4.49 30.24 0.04
C MET A 628 -4.93 31.70 0.15
N THR A 629 -6.07 32.08 -0.43
CA THR A 629 -6.53 33.48 -0.46
C THR A 629 -7.91 33.68 0.16
N GLU A 630 -8.69 32.61 0.32
CA GLU A 630 -10.04 32.62 0.88
C GLU A 630 -10.11 31.89 2.24
N PRO A 631 -11.01 32.30 3.14
CA PRO A 631 -11.19 31.64 4.42
C PRO A 631 -11.74 30.22 4.25
N VAL A 632 -11.13 29.24 4.92
CA VAL A 632 -11.59 27.84 4.96
C VAL A 632 -13.05 27.79 5.40
N GLY A 633 -13.42 28.59 6.40
CA GLY A 633 -14.80 28.82 6.79
C GLY A 633 -14.97 29.95 7.80
N LYS A 634 -16.22 30.15 8.25
CA LYS A 634 -16.58 31.12 9.28
C LYS A 634 -16.56 30.44 10.66
N GLY A 635 -15.72 30.95 11.55
CA GLY A 635 -15.58 30.49 12.93
C GLY A 635 -16.56 31.16 13.91
N LYS A 636 -16.23 31.12 15.20
CA LYS A 636 -17.01 31.77 16.28
C LYS A 636 -17.22 33.26 15.99
N GLY A 637 -18.44 33.74 16.20
CA GLY A 637 -18.79 35.14 15.97
C GLY A 637 -18.74 35.58 14.50
N GLY A 638 -18.70 34.65 13.54
CA GLY A 638 -18.63 34.96 12.11
C GLY A 638 -17.25 35.38 11.61
N ARG A 639 -16.19 35.20 12.43
CA ARG A 639 -14.81 35.51 12.05
C ARG A 639 -14.35 34.62 10.89
N ASP A 640 -13.68 35.21 9.91
CA ASP A 640 -12.96 34.46 8.88
C ASP A 640 -11.76 33.72 9.46
N VAL A 641 -11.68 32.42 9.15
CA VAL A 641 -10.57 31.54 9.55
C VAL A 641 -9.87 31.05 8.29
N TYR A 642 -8.62 31.43 8.13
CA TYR A 642 -7.77 31.06 7.00
C TYR A 642 -7.03 29.76 7.29
N LEU A 643 -6.53 29.11 6.24
CA LEU A 643 -5.78 27.85 6.40
C LEU A 643 -4.58 28.03 7.34
N GLY A 644 -3.85 29.15 7.21
CA GLY A 644 -2.71 29.48 8.06
C GLY A 644 -3.05 29.66 9.55
N ASP A 645 -4.30 30.00 9.91
CA ASP A 645 -4.72 30.14 11.31
C ASP A 645 -4.81 28.77 12.02
N ILE A 646 -5.06 27.71 11.26
CA ILE A 646 -5.34 26.36 11.77
C ILE A 646 -4.29 25.33 11.33
N TRP A 647 -3.33 25.70 10.48
CA TRP A 647 -2.27 24.80 10.05
C TRP A 647 -1.28 24.56 11.20
N PRO A 648 -0.93 23.30 11.50
CA PRO A 648 0.01 22.99 12.57
C PRO A 648 1.45 23.30 12.16
N THR A 649 2.27 23.76 13.11
CA THR A 649 3.71 23.93 12.90
C THR A 649 4.45 22.59 12.99
N SER A 650 5.66 22.54 12.43
CA SER A 650 6.50 21.34 12.57
C SER A 650 6.85 21.03 14.03
N GLU A 651 6.97 22.05 14.88
CA GLU A 651 7.22 21.90 16.31
C GLU A 651 6.03 21.24 17.04
N GLU A 652 4.80 21.66 16.76
CA GLU A 652 3.60 21.07 17.34
C GLU A 652 3.48 19.58 17.00
N ILE A 653 3.78 19.21 15.76
CA ILE A 653 3.79 17.80 15.31
C ILE A 653 4.91 17.03 16.02
N HIS A 654 6.13 17.58 16.05
CA HIS A 654 7.29 16.94 16.66
C HIS A 654 7.09 16.66 18.16
N ALA A 655 6.45 17.59 18.90
CA ALA A 655 6.17 17.43 20.32
C ALA A 655 5.29 16.22 20.64
N LEU A 656 4.43 15.81 19.70
CA LEU A 656 3.53 14.66 19.82
C LEU A 656 4.15 13.36 19.28
N MET A 657 5.33 13.43 18.65
CA MET A 657 5.86 12.32 17.89
C MET A 657 6.28 11.11 18.78
N LYS A 658 6.62 11.39 20.03
CA LYS A 658 6.91 10.36 21.05
C LYS A 658 5.74 9.40 21.32
N PHE A 659 4.50 9.81 21.07
CA PHE A 659 3.32 8.96 21.29
C PHE A 659 3.11 7.93 20.18
N ALA A 660 3.48 8.27 18.93
CA ALA A 660 3.31 7.35 17.81
C ALA A 660 4.50 6.40 17.60
N MET A 661 5.66 6.69 18.20
CA MET A 661 6.85 5.83 18.13
C MET A 661 7.12 5.11 19.46
N LYS A 662 6.08 4.48 20.01
CA LYS A 662 6.08 3.83 21.32
C LYS A 662 6.16 2.31 21.16
N GLY A 663 7.36 1.75 21.08
CA GLY A 663 7.57 0.33 20.76
C GLY A 663 6.84 -0.69 21.66
N LYS A 664 6.46 -0.31 22.88
CA LYS A 664 5.58 -1.14 23.74
C LYS A 664 4.17 -1.30 23.14
N ALA A 665 3.56 -0.22 22.67
CA ALA A 665 2.23 -0.22 22.04
C ALA A 665 2.20 -1.13 20.81
N PHE A 666 3.23 -1.04 19.95
CA PHE A 666 3.39 -1.94 18.79
C PHE A 666 3.41 -3.42 19.20
N ARG A 667 4.27 -3.80 20.15
CA ARG A 667 4.35 -5.19 20.62
C ARG A 667 3.03 -5.69 21.21
N GLU A 668 2.38 -4.88 22.04
CA GLU A 668 1.11 -5.23 22.67
C GLU A 668 -0.03 -5.37 21.65
N ASN A 669 -0.12 -4.44 20.69
CA ASN A 669 -1.13 -4.50 19.64
C ASN A 669 -0.94 -5.72 18.73
N TYR A 670 0.28 -5.95 18.22
CA TYR A 670 0.53 -7.05 17.28
C TYR A 670 0.57 -8.43 17.95
N ALA A 671 0.86 -8.53 19.26
CA ALA A 671 0.68 -9.78 20.00
C ALA A 671 -0.79 -10.25 20.01
N ARG A 672 -1.76 -9.33 19.89
CA ARG A 672 -3.19 -9.65 19.82
C ARG A 672 -3.59 -10.37 18.54
N VAL A 673 -2.80 -10.31 17.46
CA VAL A 673 -3.09 -11.08 16.24
C VAL A 673 -3.22 -12.58 16.58
N ALA A 674 -2.32 -13.09 17.44
CA ALA A 674 -2.35 -14.48 17.89
C ALA A 674 -3.27 -14.70 19.10
N THR A 675 -3.28 -13.78 20.07
CA THR A 675 -3.95 -14.01 21.38
C THR A 675 -5.40 -13.53 21.42
N ASP A 676 -5.75 -12.49 20.68
CA ASP A 676 -7.08 -11.92 20.62
C ASP A 676 -7.45 -11.38 19.23
N PRO A 677 -7.69 -12.29 18.25
CA PRO A 677 -8.02 -11.91 16.88
C PRO A 677 -9.40 -11.24 16.70
N GLY A 678 -10.16 -11.03 17.78
CA GLY A 678 -11.49 -10.42 17.77
C GLY A 678 -12.64 -11.43 17.82
N ALA A 679 -13.75 -11.02 18.43
CA ALA A 679 -14.91 -11.89 18.69
C ALA A 679 -15.61 -12.37 17.42
N LEU A 680 -15.70 -11.54 16.38
CA LEU A 680 -16.30 -11.91 15.09
C LEU A 680 -15.48 -12.99 14.39
N TRP A 681 -14.15 -12.84 14.34
CA TRP A 681 -13.24 -13.85 13.79
C TRP A 681 -13.28 -15.17 14.56
N LYS A 682 -13.34 -15.13 15.89
CA LYS A 682 -13.47 -16.34 16.73
C LYS A 682 -14.75 -17.15 16.43
N LYS A 683 -15.83 -16.50 15.98
CA LYS A 683 -17.11 -17.16 15.65
C LYS A 683 -17.11 -17.87 14.29
N ILE A 684 -16.22 -17.49 13.36
CA ILE A 684 -16.09 -18.17 12.06
C ILE A 684 -15.59 -19.60 12.26
N LYS A 685 -16.24 -20.58 11.65
CA LYS A 685 -15.86 -22.00 11.74
C LYS A 685 -15.38 -22.48 10.38
N GLY A 686 -14.09 -22.79 10.25
CA GLY A 686 -13.54 -23.40 9.04
C GLY A 686 -13.77 -24.91 9.00
N VAL A 687 -13.58 -25.51 7.83
CA VAL A 687 -13.48 -26.97 7.67
C VAL A 687 -12.06 -27.43 8.00
N SER A 688 -11.91 -28.71 8.38
CA SER A 688 -10.61 -29.31 8.67
C SER A 688 -10.25 -30.36 7.62
N GLY A 689 -8.97 -30.45 7.26
CA GLY A 689 -8.47 -31.45 6.32
C GLY A 689 -7.19 -31.03 5.63
N THR A 690 -6.52 -31.98 4.97
CA THR A 690 -5.37 -31.69 4.11
C THR A 690 -5.78 -31.23 2.71
N THR A 691 -6.97 -31.63 2.26
CA THR A 691 -7.64 -31.13 1.04
C THR A 691 -8.88 -30.32 1.42
N TYR A 692 -9.24 -29.36 0.59
CA TYR A 692 -10.48 -28.60 0.77
C TYR A 692 -11.68 -29.41 0.25
N THR A 693 -12.84 -29.26 0.88
CA THR A 693 -14.03 -30.08 0.57
C THR A 693 -14.85 -29.56 -0.61
N TRP A 694 -14.57 -28.35 -1.09
CA TRP A 694 -15.25 -27.70 -2.23
C TRP A 694 -16.79 -27.78 -2.15
N PRO A 695 -17.42 -27.14 -1.14
CA PRO A 695 -18.88 -27.11 -1.03
C PRO A 695 -19.51 -26.39 -2.23
N ALA A 696 -20.79 -26.64 -2.49
CA ALA A 696 -21.55 -25.88 -3.49
C ALA A 696 -21.54 -24.38 -3.10
N SER A 697 -20.87 -23.57 -3.90
CA SER A 697 -20.51 -22.20 -3.56
C SER A 697 -20.55 -21.30 -4.80
N THR A 698 -20.93 -20.04 -4.58
CA THR A 698 -20.75 -18.97 -5.57
C THR A 698 -19.48 -18.14 -5.34
N TYR A 699 -18.75 -18.39 -4.24
CA TYR A 699 -17.50 -17.69 -3.90
C TYR A 699 -16.24 -18.55 -4.10
N ILE A 700 -16.26 -19.81 -3.65
CA ILE A 700 -15.09 -20.70 -3.62
C ILE A 700 -15.39 -21.97 -4.42
N ALA A 701 -14.87 -22.03 -5.65
CA ALA A 701 -15.01 -23.19 -6.54
C ALA A 701 -13.64 -23.76 -6.92
N GLU A 702 -13.56 -25.08 -7.13
CA GLU A 702 -12.31 -25.70 -7.57
C GLU A 702 -11.99 -25.20 -8.99
N PRO A 703 -10.84 -24.53 -9.21
CA PRO A 703 -10.48 -24.07 -10.54
C PRO A 703 -10.23 -25.28 -11.47
N PRO A 704 -10.62 -25.19 -12.76
CA PRO A 704 -10.52 -26.31 -13.69
C PRO A 704 -9.09 -26.58 -14.18
N PHE A 705 -8.10 -25.80 -13.74
CA PHE A 705 -6.72 -25.81 -14.26
C PHE A 705 -6.07 -27.21 -14.29
N PHE A 706 -6.40 -28.05 -13.31
CA PHE A 706 -5.80 -29.37 -13.12
C PHE A 706 -6.76 -30.54 -13.42
N ALA A 707 -7.92 -30.28 -14.03
CA ALA A 707 -8.96 -31.31 -14.27
C ALA A 707 -8.45 -32.51 -15.09
N HIS A 708 -7.51 -32.26 -16.00
CA HIS A 708 -6.89 -33.27 -16.87
C HIS A 708 -5.38 -33.42 -16.63
N PHE A 709 -4.87 -32.94 -15.49
CA PHE A 709 -3.45 -33.04 -15.17
C PHE A 709 -3.06 -34.52 -14.95
N ALA A 710 -2.08 -34.98 -15.71
CA ALA A 710 -1.49 -36.31 -15.58
C ALA A 710 0.02 -36.20 -15.41
N ILE A 711 0.58 -37.03 -14.53
CA ILE A 711 2.03 -37.21 -14.45
C ILE A 711 2.40 -38.17 -15.56
N GLU A 712 3.13 -37.72 -16.57
CA GLU A 712 3.75 -38.63 -17.53
C GLU A 712 4.63 -39.61 -16.76
N LYS A 713 4.40 -40.92 -16.97
CA LYS A 713 5.36 -41.92 -16.49
C LYS A 713 6.65 -41.67 -17.27
N GLU A 714 7.74 -41.33 -16.58
CA GLU A 714 9.08 -41.41 -17.16
C GLU A 714 9.17 -42.74 -17.92
N ALA A 715 9.46 -42.68 -19.20
CA ALA A 715 9.64 -43.88 -20.01
C ALA A 715 10.71 -44.74 -19.33
N GLU A 716 10.35 -45.97 -18.94
CA GLU A 716 11.31 -47.02 -18.58
C GLU A 716 12.15 -47.34 -19.84
N GLY A 717 13.12 -46.51 -20.18
CA GLY A 717 13.78 -46.63 -21.48
C GLY A 717 14.85 -45.61 -21.86
N ALA A 718 15.45 -44.89 -20.92
CA ALA A 718 16.70 -44.15 -21.19
C ALA A 718 17.59 -44.19 -19.94
N ARG A 719 18.40 -45.24 -19.84
CA ARG A 719 19.53 -45.33 -18.90
C ARG A 719 20.80 -44.85 -19.55
#